data_AF-A0A6L7TJ42-F1
#
_entry.id   AF-A0A6L7TJ42-F1
#
_cell.length_a   1.000
_cell.length_b   1.000
_cell.length_c   1.000
_cell.angle_alpha   90.00
_cell.angle_beta   90.00
_cell.angle_gamma   90.00
#
_symmetry.space_group_name_H-M   'P 1'
#
loop_
_entity.id
_entity.type
_entity.pdbx_description
1 polymer ?
#
loop_
_entity_poly.entity_id
_entity_poly.type
_entity_poly.pdbx_seq_one_letter_code
_entity_poly.pdbx_strand_id
1 'polypeptide(L)'
;MASLLKSVVCFTFTVAAMLLAITLAACGEETPAQTAHILRETATPGPHAEPSIEVRISATQPPEVTQSSTPTVTPSETASLPASTRTPTPLPPTPVPTPAFPRSTPHPYISAWAKQRLAAVIALYRPTPAGEALLRSLDLRQMKGEPGFFGSYGFDEWAGVGEAKPVPTMHELMHSYWGGFPVIGRPELGWQRQDGEDIVPALAAYHRDILAFMAQSPDDYEMLRQRLRNLPGISSENTEPLFHSLEADLPYTTGGDLGLVPPVLRKYWGYFLSDGPFHTWERAAGWYLALSHDQRAVANEFLGFQHLDLREYVTESTYAMPEGLLTTASRTLEIEERQRLTDLAEQFDLLLGDAQLEEDFQFWRGYLQDKLSLYRTHQTHLDSLTLTRARDIADALKFLSTLHGNPTSRALMLADRISTQPFLVNFLPAVDNPTLLKLFANDPDLPDVPTLQATASFVERLRRFSDEVDRVLAEGRESPESGARALEGFLDDAGFEHEQDLRLFFDLLLDADPATARNTMSAVGKDTVRKLMPVVPGQLRAMLGPERLLEKLDVTVDATEAELRRGIGLLIEETSGNYRIEEPFLERLYEIVADRAYISPGGTARLVSETSFPLEGMILNQPEAAVAMLSADSALSIALVKGSDPLIAPPARIVYRLIAADPGLAATIVITFDQDGRREMAIEALAYLAYDKARSEKYPQLPISLTQDGAFLNSLLERQGEAWLRTKVGEAVDLYSERASAGEVAPDFLEHYRETLGAAADTLNLQAKGQMTSVIRAAFD
;
A
#
# COMPACT_ATOMS: atom_id res chain seq x y z
N MET A 1 39.64 20.65 13.46
CA MET A 1 40.34 19.38 13.16
C MET A 1 40.26 18.36 14.29
N ALA A 2 40.63 18.67 15.55
CA ALA A 2 40.59 17.68 16.64
C ALA A 2 39.19 17.07 16.95
N SER A 3 38.10 17.77 16.62
CA SER A 3 36.73 17.21 16.71
C SER A 3 36.45 16.17 15.61
N LEU A 4 36.85 16.46 14.36
CA LEU A 4 36.68 15.54 13.22
C LEU A 4 37.40 14.20 13.45
N LEU A 5 38.62 14.23 14.03
CA LEU A 5 39.35 12.99 14.33
C LEU A 5 38.63 12.12 15.37
N LYS A 6 37.90 12.70 16.33
CA LYS A 6 37.13 11.92 17.32
C LYS A 6 35.89 11.28 16.69
N SER A 7 35.17 12.00 15.84
CA SER A 7 34.01 11.43 15.12
C SER A 7 34.43 10.30 14.17
N VAL A 8 35.52 10.45 13.41
CA VAL A 8 36.01 9.41 12.49
C VAL A 8 36.52 8.17 13.23
N VAL A 9 37.18 8.33 14.40
CA VAL A 9 37.65 7.20 15.22
C VAL A 9 36.50 6.48 15.94
N CYS A 10 35.46 7.19 16.40
CA CYS A 10 34.25 6.52 16.89
C CYS A 10 33.52 5.78 15.75
N PHE A 11 33.37 6.40 14.58
CA PHE A 11 32.67 5.81 13.44
C PHE A 11 33.32 4.51 12.96
N THR A 12 34.66 4.48 12.86
CA THR A 12 35.39 3.25 12.50
C THR A 12 35.34 2.16 13.57
N PHE A 13 35.31 2.50 14.86
CA PHE A 13 35.16 1.50 15.93
C PHE A 13 33.75 0.91 15.99
N THR A 14 32.69 1.70 15.81
CA THR A 14 31.31 1.20 15.85
C THR A 14 31.04 0.28 14.65
N VAL A 15 31.43 0.66 13.44
CA VAL A 15 31.25 -0.17 12.24
C VAL A 15 32.07 -1.47 12.32
N ALA A 16 33.31 -1.41 12.82
CA ALA A 16 34.12 -2.62 13.02
C ALA A 16 33.55 -3.55 14.11
N ALA A 17 32.96 -3.00 15.18
CA ALA A 17 32.30 -3.80 16.22
C ALA A 17 31.00 -4.45 15.70
N MET A 18 30.24 -3.76 14.86
CA MET A 18 29.02 -4.28 14.23
C MET A 18 29.34 -5.42 13.25
N LEU A 19 30.34 -5.24 12.39
CA LEU A 19 30.84 -6.30 11.49
C LEU A 19 31.40 -7.51 12.25
N LEU A 20 32.13 -7.29 13.35
CA LEU A 20 32.66 -8.39 14.17
C LEU A 20 31.54 -9.15 14.91
N ALA A 21 30.48 -8.46 15.35
CA ALA A 21 29.31 -9.09 15.97
C ALA A 21 28.53 -9.95 14.94
N ILE A 22 28.35 -9.46 13.72
CA ILE A 22 27.73 -10.21 12.62
C ILE A 22 28.58 -11.45 12.25
N THR A 23 29.91 -11.30 12.20
CA THR A 23 30.82 -12.43 11.89
C THR A 23 30.83 -13.50 13.00
N LEU A 24 30.65 -13.11 14.26
CA LEU A 24 30.60 -14.03 15.40
C LEU A 24 29.22 -14.69 15.61
N ALA A 25 28.14 -14.11 15.08
CA ALA A 25 26.82 -14.74 15.07
C ALA A 25 26.71 -15.86 14.02
N ALA A 26 27.52 -15.81 12.95
CA ALA A 26 27.50 -16.76 11.83
C ALA A 26 28.30 -18.07 12.08
N CYS A 27 28.89 -18.27 13.25
CA CYS A 27 29.73 -19.45 13.56
C CYS A 27 29.37 -20.06 14.92
N GLY A 28 28.35 -20.91 14.94
CA GLY A 28 27.92 -21.66 16.13
C GLY A 28 28.00 -23.17 15.95
N GLU A 29 29.06 -23.79 16.49
CA GLU A 29 29.09 -25.24 16.79
C GLU A 29 29.60 -25.50 18.23
N GLU A 30 29.26 -26.70 18.72
CA GLU A 30 29.01 -27.09 20.10
C GLU A 30 30.19 -27.01 21.11
N THR A 31 29.84 -26.86 22.40
CA THR A 31 30.75 -26.94 23.57
C THR A 31 31.18 -28.38 23.91
N PRO A 32 32.31 -28.60 24.60
CA PRO A 32 32.18 -28.85 26.05
C PRO A 32 33.38 -28.48 26.98
N ALA A 33 33.01 -28.04 28.21
CA ALA A 33 33.62 -28.36 29.51
C ALA A 33 35.05 -27.89 29.96
N GLN A 34 35.07 -27.33 31.19
CA GLN A 34 36.15 -27.33 32.21
C GLN A 34 37.51 -26.63 31.93
N THR A 35 37.82 -25.56 32.70
CA THR A 35 38.79 -25.59 33.83
C THR A 35 38.84 -24.22 34.53
N ALA A 36 39.13 -24.18 35.82
CA ALA A 36 39.03 -22.99 36.67
C ALA A 36 40.37 -22.30 37.00
N HIS A 37 40.26 -21.07 37.54
CA HIS A 37 41.19 -20.41 38.49
C HIS A 37 42.55 -19.90 37.98
N ILE A 38 42.77 -18.57 38.04
CA ILE A 38 43.75 -17.88 38.94
C ILE A 38 43.81 -16.35 38.68
N LEU A 39 43.57 -15.55 39.76
CA LEU A 39 43.88 -14.11 40.01
C LEU A 39 43.33 -13.04 39.02
N ARG A 40 42.46 -12.09 39.42
CA ARG A 40 42.66 -10.92 40.34
C ARG A 40 43.83 -10.02 39.93
N GLU A 41 43.72 -8.71 39.69
CA GLU A 41 42.67 -7.69 39.90
C GLU A 41 42.86 -6.58 38.81
N THR A 42 42.01 -5.59 38.52
CA THR A 42 41.05 -4.80 39.34
C THR A 42 39.99 -4.09 38.44
N ALA A 43 39.09 -3.28 39.03
CA ALA A 43 38.34 -2.16 38.44
C ALA A 43 37.24 -2.43 37.37
N THR A 44 36.14 -3.02 37.83
CA THR A 44 34.74 -2.74 37.40
C THR A 44 34.31 -1.29 37.76
N PRO A 45 33.11 -0.76 37.36
CA PRO A 45 31.89 -1.39 36.81
C PRO A 45 31.40 -0.76 35.47
N GLY A 46 30.31 -1.17 34.83
CA GLY A 46 29.27 -2.17 35.13
C GLY A 46 28.29 -2.28 33.94
N PRO A 47 27.42 -3.31 33.87
CA PRO A 47 26.88 -3.78 32.59
C PRO A 47 25.54 -3.16 32.18
N HIS A 48 25.33 -3.02 30.86
CA HIS A 48 23.99 -3.07 30.30
C HIS A 48 23.45 -4.49 30.41
N ALA A 49 22.22 -4.62 30.89
CA ALA A 49 21.46 -5.86 30.84
C ALA A 49 20.26 -5.65 29.91
N GLU A 50 20.12 -6.51 28.90
CA GLU A 50 18.80 -6.91 28.42
C GLU A 50 18.12 -7.71 29.55
N PRO A 51 16.78 -7.64 29.70
CA PRO A 51 15.96 -8.59 28.93
C PRO A 51 14.55 -8.09 28.53
N SER A 52 14.12 -8.54 27.35
CA SER A 52 12.91 -9.34 27.06
C SER A 52 11.63 -9.22 27.94
N ILE A 53 10.51 -9.01 27.23
CA ILE A 53 9.18 -9.69 27.37
C ILE A 53 8.09 -9.13 28.34
N GLU A 54 6.83 -9.27 27.87
CA GLU A 54 5.52 -9.23 28.56
C GLU A 54 4.90 -7.88 29.01
N VAL A 55 3.97 -7.36 28.18
CA VAL A 55 2.95 -6.39 28.62
C VAL A 55 1.69 -7.13 29.09
N ARG A 56 1.57 -7.32 30.40
CA ARG A 56 0.31 -7.72 31.06
C ARG A 56 -0.52 -6.48 31.39
N ILE A 57 -1.66 -6.30 30.72
CA ILE A 57 -2.62 -5.26 31.08
C ILE A 57 -3.46 -5.74 32.29
N SER A 58 -3.50 -4.93 33.35
CA SER A 58 -4.47 -5.07 34.45
C SER A 58 -4.97 -3.70 34.89
N ALA A 59 -6.28 -3.60 35.07
CA ALA A 59 -7.00 -2.36 35.28
C ALA A 59 -6.98 -1.88 36.74
N THR A 60 -7.01 -0.56 36.94
CA THR A 60 -7.47 0.06 38.20
C THR A 60 -8.14 1.42 37.95
N GLN A 61 -9.06 1.78 38.86
CA GLN A 61 -10.02 2.90 38.77
C GLN A 61 -9.46 4.29 39.16
N PRO A 62 -10.19 5.39 38.88
CA PRO A 62 -9.75 6.78 39.09
C PRO A 62 -10.23 7.40 40.42
N PRO A 63 -9.65 8.55 40.85
CA PRO A 63 -10.30 9.58 41.66
C PRO A 63 -10.78 10.74 40.76
N GLU A 64 -12.02 11.22 40.78
CA GLU A 64 -12.86 11.80 41.87
C GLU A 64 -12.88 13.34 41.83
N VAL A 65 -14.08 13.89 41.95
CA VAL A 65 -14.46 15.29 41.64
C VAL A 65 -14.24 16.22 42.83
N THR A 66 -13.94 17.50 42.59
CA THR A 66 -14.29 18.57 43.54
C THR A 66 -14.81 19.83 42.84
N GLN A 67 -15.68 20.57 43.53
CA GLN A 67 -16.67 21.46 42.91
C GLN A 67 -16.39 22.97 43.09
N SER A 68 -17.05 23.76 42.23
CA SER A 68 -17.73 25.03 42.55
C SER A 68 -16.93 26.28 42.89
N SER A 69 -17.13 27.34 42.09
CA SER A 69 -17.71 28.61 42.60
C SER A 69 -18.20 29.56 41.50
N THR A 70 -19.50 29.85 41.46
CA THR A 70 -20.09 31.10 40.92
C THR A 70 -20.53 31.98 42.10
N PRO A 71 -20.52 33.33 41.99
CA PRO A 71 -21.69 34.10 41.49
C PRO A 71 -21.23 35.30 40.59
N THR A 72 -22.00 36.33 40.20
CA THR A 72 -23.33 36.86 40.57
C THR A 72 -24.01 37.54 39.36
N VAL A 73 -25.33 37.75 39.41
CA VAL A 73 -26.13 38.54 38.43
C VAL A 73 -27.05 39.53 39.17
N THR A 74 -27.28 40.75 38.65
CA THR A 74 -28.55 41.58 38.64
C THR A 74 -28.27 43.10 38.55
N PRO A 75 -29.26 44.00 38.24
CA PRO A 75 -30.54 43.86 37.50
C PRO A 75 -30.94 45.04 36.55
N SER A 76 -32.07 44.88 35.82
CA SER A 76 -33.05 45.92 35.36
C SER A 76 -32.63 47.04 34.37
N GLU A 77 -33.48 47.69 33.56
CA GLU A 77 -34.89 47.57 33.08
C GLU A 77 -34.97 48.49 31.81
N THR A 78 -35.78 48.30 30.75
CA THR A 78 -37.25 48.47 30.67
C THR A 78 -37.70 48.15 29.22
N ALA A 79 -38.96 47.76 28.99
CA ALA A 79 -39.46 47.28 27.68
C ALA A 79 -40.02 48.35 26.71
N SER A 80 -40.07 48.02 25.41
CA SER A 80 -41.07 48.49 24.42
C SER A 80 -41.08 47.62 23.14
N LEU A 81 -42.27 47.32 22.61
CA LEU A 81 -42.56 46.58 21.37
C LEU A 81 -43.60 47.38 20.55
N PRO A 82 -43.88 47.07 19.27
CA PRO A 82 -43.02 46.45 18.23
C PRO A 82 -43.00 47.27 16.91
N ALA A 83 -42.09 46.96 15.98
CA ALA A 83 -42.21 47.41 14.59
C ALA A 83 -41.70 46.33 13.60
N SER A 84 -42.58 45.85 12.72
CA SER A 84 -42.24 44.88 11.69
C SER A 84 -41.24 45.45 10.70
N THR A 85 -40.02 44.92 10.69
CA THR A 85 -39.01 45.27 9.68
C THR A 85 -38.33 44.02 9.14
N ARG A 86 -38.18 44.01 7.81
CA ARG A 86 -37.76 42.91 6.93
C ARG A 86 -36.56 42.10 7.46
N THR A 87 -36.62 40.78 7.28
CA THR A 87 -35.52 39.84 7.49
C THR A 87 -34.24 40.31 6.77
N PRO A 88 -33.12 40.49 7.47
CA PRO A 88 -31.83 40.73 6.83
C PRO A 88 -31.33 39.44 6.16
N THR A 89 -30.75 39.58 4.97
CA THR A 89 -29.91 38.54 4.36
C THR A 89 -28.80 38.12 5.33
N PRO A 90 -28.44 36.83 5.43
CA PRO A 90 -27.29 36.42 6.23
C PRO A 90 -26.04 37.20 5.81
N LEU A 91 -25.36 37.82 6.77
CA LEU A 91 -24.02 38.35 6.54
C LEU A 91 -23.08 37.17 6.20
N PRO A 92 -22.14 37.33 5.27
CA PRO A 92 -21.12 36.31 5.04
C PRO A 92 -20.36 36.06 6.36
N PRO A 93 -19.93 34.81 6.63
CA PRO A 93 -19.20 34.50 7.86
C PRO A 93 -17.99 35.41 7.98
N THR A 94 -17.77 35.93 9.19
CA THR A 94 -16.61 36.78 9.47
C THR A 94 -15.35 35.96 9.19
N PRO A 95 -14.40 36.46 8.37
CA PRO A 95 -13.20 35.70 8.07
C PRO A 95 -12.44 35.43 9.37
N VAL A 96 -12.27 34.14 9.69
CA VAL A 96 -11.39 33.69 10.77
C VAL A 96 -10.01 34.28 10.49
N PRO A 97 -9.35 34.94 11.46
CA PRO A 97 -8.03 35.50 11.23
C PRO A 97 -7.08 34.36 10.85
N THR A 98 -6.55 34.42 9.63
CA THR A 98 -5.51 33.51 9.16
C THR A 98 -4.38 33.52 10.19
N PRO A 99 -4.00 32.36 10.78
CA PRO A 99 -2.86 32.30 11.68
C PRO A 99 -1.65 32.94 10.99
N ALA A 100 -0.84 33.68 11.76
CA ALA A 100 0.43 34.19 11.25
C ALA A 100 1.39 33.01 11.10
N PHE A 101 1.27 32.28 9.98
CA PHE A 101 2.19 31.20 9.63
C PHE A 101 3.63 31.74 9.68
N PRO A 102 4.61 30.97 10.20
CA PRO A 102 6.00 31.28 9.93
C PRO A 102 6.15 31.39 8.42
N ARG A 103 6.51 32.57 7.92
CA ARG A 103 6.65 32.77 6.47
C ARG A 103 7.75 31.85 5.99
N SER A 104 7.35 30.85 5.21
CA SER A 104 8.24 29.86 4.63
C SER A 104 9.38 30.58 3.92
N THR A 105 10.59 30.39 4.44
CA THR A 105 11.79 31.05 3.93
C THR A 105 12.42 30.06 2.95
N PRO A 106 12.52 30.37 1.64
CA PRO A 106 13.09 29.46 0.67
C PRO A 106 14.47 28.98 1.11
N HIS A 107 14.71 27.67 1.11
CA HIS A 107 15.98 27.13 1.58
C HIS A 107 17.15 27.77 0.81
N PRO A 108 18.13 28.40 1.48
CA PRO A 108 19.11 29.28 0.83
C PRO A 108 20.01 28.59 -0.19
N TYR A 109 20.05 27.25 -0.16
CA TYR A 109 20.89 26.42 -1.04
C TYR A 109 20.12 25.70 -2.15
N ILE A 110 18.81 25.91 -2.30
CA ILE A 110 18.00 25.17 -3.28
C ILE A 110 18.41 25.46 -4.74
N SER A 111 18.77 24.39 -5.45
CA SER A 111 19.37 24.44 -6.79
C SER A 111 18.36 24.85 -7.88
N ALA A 112 18.86 25.27 -9.05
CA ALA A 112 18.00 25.57 -10.19
C ALA A 112 17.23 24.34 -10.68
N TRP A 113 17.84 23.14 -10.60
CA TRP A 113 17.22 21.86 -10.92
C TRP A 113 16.07 21.54 -9.96
N ALA A 114 16.30 21.66 -8.64
CA ALA A 114 15.28 21.41 -7.62
C ALA A 114 14.09 22.38 -7.74
N LYS A 115 14.34 23.66 -8.05
CA LYS A 115 13.28 24.65 -8.32
C LYS A 115 12.38 24.26 -9.50
N GLN A 116 12.91 23.56 -10.51
CA GLN A 116 12.12 23.07 -11.64
C GLN A 116 11.27 21.85 -11.25
N ARG A 117 11.83 20.89 -10.51
CA ARG A 117 11.07 19.74 -9.96
C ARG A 117 9.90 20.19 -9.09
N LEU A 118 10.15 21.14 -8.18
CA LEU A 118 9.10 21.75 -7.36
C LEU A 118 8.02 22.41 -8.23
N ALA A 119 8.40 23.14 -9.29
CA ALA A 119 7.44 23.73 -10.21
C ALA A 119 6.61 22.68 -10.96
N ALA A 120 7.18 21.52 -11.30
CA ALA A 120 6.47 20.41 -11.93
C ALA A 120 5.42 19.79 -11.00
N VAL A 121 5.78 19.43 -9.77
CA VAL A 121 4.80 18.86 -8.81
C VAL A 121 3.72 19.89 -8.42
N ILE A 122 4.06 21.17 -8.29
CA ILE A 122 3.08 22.26 -8.08
C ILE A 122 2.10 22.37 -9.25
N ALA A 123 2.57 22.24 -10.50
CA ALA A 123 1.73 22.31 -11.69
C ALA A 123 0.77 21.12 -11.82
N LEU A 124 1.19 19.93 -11.39
CA LEU A 124 0.38 18.70 -11.41
C LEU A 124 -0.67 18.70 -10.28
N TYR A 125 -0.23 18.84 -9.03
CA TYR A 125 -1.08 18.66 -7.84
C TYR A 125 -1.82 19.92 -7.39
N ARG A 126 -1.45 21.11 -7.88
CA ARG A 126 -2.15 22.40 -7.66
C ARG A 126 -2.57 22.61 -6.18
N PRO A 127 -1.60 22.64 -5.25
CA PRO A 127 -1.86 22.92 -3.84
C PRO A 127 -2.42 24.34 -3.65
N THR A 128 -2.88 24.65 -2.43
CA THR A 128 -3.22 26.03 -2.06
C THR A 128 -2.00 26.95 -2.17
N PRO A 129 -2.17 28.30 -2.20
CA PRO A 129 -1.04 29.23 -2.12
C PRO A 129 -0.16 29.04 -0.87
N ALA A 130 -0.71 28.49 0.22
CA ALA A 130 0.06 28.16 1.42
C ALA A 130 0.85 26.84 1.23
N GLY A 131 0.23 25.81 0.65
CA GLY A 131 0.91 24.56 0.31
C GLY A 131 2.03 24.77 -0.73
N GLU A 132 1.80 25.62 -1.74
CA GLU A 132 2.84 26.04 -2.68
C GLU A 132 4.01 26.74 -1.96
N ALA A 133 3.70 27.65 -1.03
CA ALA A 133 4.71 28.35 -0.26
C ALA A 133 5.53 27.42 0.65
N LEU A 134 4.92 26.37 1.20
CA LEU A 134 5.62 25.32 1.95
C LEU A 134 6.55 24.50 1.04
N LEU A 135 6.05 23.96 -0.09
CA LEU A 135 6.87 23.20 -1.03
C LEU A 135 8.10 24.00 -1.50
N ARG A 136 7.94 25.30 -1.72
CA ARG A 136 9.04 26.21 -2.11
C ARG A 136 10.05 26.52 -1.01
N SER A 137 9.81 26.12 0.24
CA SER A 137 10.79 26.20 1.33
C SER A 137 11.47 24.88 1.69
N LEU A 138 10.91 23.73 1.31
CA LEU A 138 11.52 22.43 1.59
C LEU A 138 12.89 22.31 0.89
N ASP A 139 13.83 21.65 1.56
CA ASP A 139 15.18 21.43 1.02
C ASP A 139 15.21 20.17 0.14
N LEU A 140 14.82 20.34 -1.12
CA LEU A 140 14.92 19.30 -2.15
C LEU A 140 16.32 19.29 -2.77
N ARG A 141 17.00 18.15 -2.71
CA ARG A 141 18.36 17.93 -3.23
C ARG A 141 18.38 16.89 -4.35
N GLN A 142 19.25 17.08 -5.33
CA GLN A 142 19.52 16.09 -6.38
C GLN A 142 20.60 15.13 -5.89
N MET A 143 20.31 13.82 -5.90
CA MET A 143 21.23 12.78 -5.47
C MET A 143 22.10 12.35 -6.65
N LYS A 144 23.22 13.06 -6.81
CA LYS A 144 24.12 12.87 -7.96
C LYS A 144 24.95 11.59 -7.82
N GLY A 145 24.87 10.73 -8.84
CA GLY A 145 25.48 9.40 -8.82
C GLY A 145 24.52 8.30 -8.35
N GLU A 146 23.31 8.68 -7.89
CA GLU A 146 22.36 7.75 -7.27
C GLU A 146 20.98 7.91 -7.93
N PRO A 147 20.82 7.54 -9.22
CA PRO A 147 19.59 7.82 -9.99
C PRO A 147 18.35 7.09 -9.46
N GLY A 148 18.54 6.04 -8.66
CA GLY A 148 17.47 5.31 -7.97
C GLY A 148 17.18 5.81 -6.56
N PHE A 149 17.97 6.73 -6.00
CA PHE A 149 17.71 7.25 -4.66
C PHE A 149 16.49 8.17 -4.69
N PHE A 150 15.46 7.75 -3.96
CA PHE A 150 14.37 8.60 -3.50
C PHE A 150 14.29 8.32 -2.00
N GLY A 151 14.41 9.38 -1.19
CA GLY A 151 14.42 9.25 0.26
C GLY A 151 14.36 10.59 0.97
N SER A 152 13.70 10.60 2.12
CA SER A 152 13.56 11.76 2.98
C SER A 152 14.03 11.45 4.40
N TYR A 153 14.57 12.46 5.06
CA TYR A 153 14.97 12.40 6.47
C TYR A 153 13.84 12.88 7.41
N GLY A 154 12.64 13.13 6.86
CA GLY A 154 11.42 13.44 7.58
C GLY A 154 11.13 14.95 7.71
N PHE A 155 10.33 15.29 8.72
CA PHE A 155 9.98 16.67 9.09
C PHE A 155 11.21 17.47 9.57
N ASP A 156 11.25 18.76 9.19
CA ASP A 156 12.34 19.73 9.43
C ASP A 156 13.70 19.37 8.79
N GLU A 157 13.78 18.26 8.07
CA GLU A 157 14.95 17.81 7.33
C GLU A 157 14.79 17.95 5.80
N TRP A 158 15.64 17.29 5.03
CA TRP A 158 15.74 17.41 3.57
C TRP A 158 15.29 16.14 2.83
N ALA A 159 14.88 16.32 1.59
CA ALA A 159 14.47 15.25 0.67
C ALA A 159 15.49 15.10 -0.47
N GLY A 160 15.88 13.87 -0.78
CA GLY A 160 16.81 13.51 -1.84
C GLY A 160 16.10 12.79 -2.99
N VAL A 161 16.37 13.21 -4.23
CA VAL A 161 15.80 12.60 -5.45
C VAL A 161 16.87 12.43 -6.53
N GLY A 162 16.96 11.24 -7.15
CA GLY A 162 17.99 10.88 -8.12
C GLY A 162 17.75 11.44 -9.53
N GLU A 163 16.48 11.48 -9.97
CA GLU A 163 16.10 11.93 -11.31
C GLU A 163 14.74 12.67 -11.35
N ALA A 164 14.46 13.32 -12.48
CA ALA A 164 13.20 14.05 -12.71
C ALA A 164 11.97 13.13 -12.91
N LYS A 165 11.46 12.57 -11.80
CA LYS A 165 10.20 11.79 -11.72
C LYS A 165 9.20 12.45 -10.75
N PRO A 166 8.08 13.02 -11.24
CA PRO A 166 7.15 13.76 -10.38
C PRO A 166 6.51 12.98 -9.23
N VAL A 167 6.11 11.72 -9.44
CA VAL A 167 5.43 10.92 -8.40
C VAL A 167 6.36 10.61 -7.23
N PRO A 168 7.54 9.95 -7.42
CA PRO A 168 8.55 9.83 -6.36
C PRO A 168 8.99 11.17 -5.77
N THR A 169 9.13 12.23 -6.57
CA THR A 169 9.48 13.56 -6.03
C THR A 169 8.40 14.09 -5.08
N MET A 170 7.12 13.89 -5.40
CA MET A 170 6.02 14.31 -4.54
C MET A 170 5.99 13.48 -3.24
N HIS A 171 6.17 12.15 -3.36
CA HIS A 171 6.29 11.23 -2.24
C HIS A 171 7.35 11.70 -1.22
N GLU A 172 8.59 11.94 -1.66
CA GLU A 172 9.67 12.37 -0.74
C GLU A 172 9.43 13.74 -0.10
N LEU A 173 8.76 14.65 -0.81
CA LEU A 173 8.40 15.95 -0.27
C LEU A 173 7.31 15.84 0.81
N MET A 174 6.46 14.81 0.77
CA MET A 174 5.38 14.62 1.75
C MET A 174 5.88 14.07 3.10
N HIS A 175 6.98 13.31 3.12
CA HIS A 175 7.69 13.00 4.37
C HIS A 175 8.16 14.27 5.12
N SER A 176 8.45 15.35 4.38
CA SER A 176 8.81 16.67 4.93
C SER A 176 7.64 17.67 5.00
N TYR A 177 6.41 17.27 4.64
CA TYR A 177 5.21 18.11 4.74
C TYR A 177 4.70 18.23 6.19
N TRP A 178 4.81 17.15 6.96
CA TRP A 178 4.38 17.10 8.35
C TRP A 178 4.96 18.26 9.15
N GLY A 179 4.24 18.79 10.14
CA GLY A 179 4.67 19.97 10.88
C GLY A 179 4.68 21.31 10.14
N GLY A 180 4.53 21.33 8.81
CA GLY A 180 4.41 22.56 8.02
C GLY A 180 3.16 23.40 8.33
N PHE A 181 2.12 22.81 8.94
CA PHE A 181 0.89 23.49 9.32
C PHE A 181 0.31 23.00 10.66
N PRO A 182 -0.44 23.85 11.40
CA PRO A 182 -1.26 23.38 12.53
C PRO A 182 -2.44 22.54 12.03
N VAL A 183 -2.93 21.61 12.86
CA VAL A 183 -4.14 20.82 12.56
C VAL A 183 -5.39 21.70 12.70
N ILE A 184 -6.23 21.74 11.68
CA ILE A 184 -7.42 22.61 11.63
C ILE A 184 -8.38 22.23 12.76
N GLY A 185 -8.78 23.22 13.55
CA GLY A 185 -9.70 23.05 14.69
C GLY A 185 -9.11 22.33 15.91
N ARG A 186 -7.82 21.93 15.87
CA ARG A 186 -7.15 21.16 16.93
C ARG A 186 -5.83 21.83 17.36
N PRO A 187 -5.87 23.08 17.88
CA PRO A 187 -4.67 23.87 18.20
C PRO A 187 -3.83 23.29 19.34
N GLU A 188 -4.33 22.31 20.09
CA GLU A 188 -3.62 21.58 21.13
C GLU A 188 -2.69 20.49 20.58
N LEU A 189 -2.84 20.09 19.31
CA LEU A 189 -1.99 19.09 18.67
C LEU A 189 -0.68 19.74 18.18
N GLY A 190 0.41 19.47 18.91
CA GLY A 190 1.76 19.94 18.58
C GLY A 190 2.55 18.98 17.68
N TRP A 191 3.54 19.55 17.00
CA TRP A 191 4.53 18.85 16.16
C TRP A 191 5.92 18.71 16.83
N GLN A 192 6.00 18.92 18.14
CA GLN A 192 7.20 18.69 18.94
C GLN A 192 7.09 17.33 19.64
N ARG A 193 8.18 16.55 19.66
CA ARG A 193 8.25 15.33 20.47
C ARG A 193 8.25 15.70 21.95
N GLN A 194 7.54 14.91 22.77
CA GLN A 194 7.63 15.02 24.23
C GLN A 194 8.76 14.12 24.76
N ASP A 195 9.22 14.39 25.98
CA ASP A 195 10.32 13.62 26.59
C ASP A 195 9.93 12.13 26.74
N GLY A 196 10.54 11.27 25.92
CA GLY A 196 10.29 9.82 25.93
C GLY A 196 9.19 9.33 24.98
N GLU A 197 8.63 10.20 24.12
CA GLU A 197 7.72 9.79 23.04
C GLU A 197 8.45 9.76 21.68
N ASP A 198 8.35 8.63 20.97
CA ASP A 198 8.97 8.47 19.63
C ASP A 198 8.25 9.30 18.54
N ILE A 199 6.93 9.46 18.71
CA ILE A 199 6.01 10.11 17.77
C ILE A 199 5.45 11.42 18.33
N VAL A 200 5.26 12.42 17.46
CA VAL A 200 4.70 13.73 17.84
C VAL A 200 3.17 13.66 18.01
N PRO A 201 2.56 14.42 18.95
CA PRO A 201 1.13 14.31 19.26
C PRO A 201 0.19 14.48 18.05
N ALA A 202 0.52 15.35 17.10
CA ALA A 202 -0.26 15.55 15.88
C ALA A 202 -0.20 14.35 14.91
N LEU A 203 0.96 13.69 14.76
CA LEU A 203 1.10 12.51 13.91
C LEU A 203 0.44 11.28 14.56
N ALA A 204 0.57 11.13 15.88
CA ALA A 204 -0.16 10.10 16.63
C ALA A 204 -1.68 10.28 16.54
N ALA A 205 -2.18 11.52 16.44
CA ALA A 205 -3.57 11.80 16.14
C ALA A 205 -3.95 11.45 14.70
N TYR A 206 -3.08 11.75 13.73
CA TYR A 206 -3.27 11.36 12.33
C TYR A 206 -3.38 9.83 12.17
N HIS A 207 -2.50 9.07 12.81
CA HIS A 207 -2.54 7.59 12.81
C HIS A 207 -3.85 7.05 13.39
N ARG A 208 -4.33 7.58 14.52
CA ARG A 208 -5.63 7.17 15.09
C ARG A 208 -6.78 7.48 14.13
N ASP A 209 -6.76 8.65 13.50
CA ASP A 209 -7.78 9.07 12.54
C ASP A 209 -7.76 8.24 11.24
N ILE A 210 -6.59 7.75 10.82
CA ILE A 210 -6.44 6.77 9.75
C ILE A 210 -7.09 5.42 10.11
N LEU A 211 -6.81 4.90 11.31
CA LEU A 211 -7.42 3.64 11.77
C LEU A 211 -8.94 3.79 11.90
N ALA A 212 -9.41 4.92 12.42
CA ALA A 212 -10.84 5.26 12.49
C ALA A 212 -11.47 5.32 11.09
N PHE A 213 -10.80 5.91 10.09
CA PHE A 213 -11.25 5.90 8.70
C PHE A 213 -11.42 4.48 8.15
N MET A 214 -10.42 3.61 8.33
CA MET A 214 -10.45 2.24 7.81
C MET A 214 -11.60 1.40 8.40
N ALA A 215 -11.95 1.66 9.66
CA ALA A 215 -13.04 1.00 10.39
C ALA A 215 -14.46 1.45 9.99
N GLN A 216 -14.65 2.54 9.24
CA GLN A 216 -15.99 3.10 8.94
C GLN A 216 -16.87 2.17 8.07
N SER A 217 -18.18 2.40 8.07
CA SER A 217 -19.14 1.80 7.12
C SER A 217 -18.75 2.11 5.67
N PRO A 218 -19.03 1.25 4.66
CA PRO A 218 -18.68 1.52 3.26
C PRO A 218 -19.48 2.72 2.74
N ASP A 219 -18.78 3.78 2.34
CA ASP A 219 -19.35 5.07 1.94
C ASP A 219 -18.78 5.50 0.58
N ASP A 220 -18.83 6.80 0.25
CA ASP A 220 -18.24 7.36 -0.96
C ASP A 220 -16.70 7.26 -1.04
N TYR A 221 -16.01 6.92 0.06
CA TYR A 221 -14.55 6.73 0.15
C TYR A 221 -14.15 5.25 0.24
N GLU A 222 -15.09 4.30 0.08
CA GLU A 222 -14.78 2.86 0.09
C GLU A 222 -13.79 2.47 -1.02
N MET A 223 -13.77 3.15 -2.18
CA MET A 223 -12.74 2.92 -3.23
C MET A 223 -11.30 3.11 -2.68
N LEU A 224 -11.10 4.17 -1.88
CA LEU A 224 -9.82 4.44 -1.24
C LEU A 224 -9.50 3.37 -0.19
N ARG A 225 -10.48 2.97 0.63
CA ARG A 225 -10.26 1.95 1.66
C ARG A 225 -9.98 0.57 1.06
N GLN A 226 -10.60 0.21 -0.06
CA GLN A 226 -10.26 -1.00 -0.80
C GLN A 226 -8.82 -0.96 -1.34
N ARG A 227 -8.38 0.17 -1.90
CA ARG A 227 -6.97 0.37 -2.31
C ARG A 227 -5.99 0.17 -1.15
N LEU A 228 -6.33 0.67 0.04
CA LEU A 228 -5.50 0.58 1.24
C LEU A 228 -5.50 -0.83 1.85
N ARG A 229 -6.66 -1.52 1.89
CA ARG A 229 -6.77 -2.93 2.28
C ARG A 229 -5.96 -3.87 1.37
N ASN A 230 -5.75 -3.47 0.13
CA ASN A 230 -4.96 -4.19 -0.88
C ASN A 230 -3.47 -3.73 -0.93
N LEU A 231 -2.97 -3.05 0.11
CA LEU A 231 -1.53 -2.77 0.24
C LEU A 231 -0.76 -4.05 0.61
N PRO A 232 0.44 -4.29 0.05
CA PRO A 232 1.25 -5.44 0.41
C PRO A 232 1.64 -5.45 1.89
N GLY A 233 1.60 -6.63 2.52
CA GLY A 233 2.06 -6.82 3.90
C GLY A 233 1.26 -6.06 4.97
N ILE A 234 0.15 -5.40 4.63
CA ILE A 234 -0.71 -4.71 5.60
C ILE A 234 -1.38 -5.72 6.52
N SER A 235 -1.44 -5.41 7.82
CA SER A 235 -2.32 -6.05 8.80
C SER A 235 -2.47 -5.15 10.02
N SER A 236 -3.33 -5.54 10.95
CA SER A 236 -3.39 -4.93 12.29
C SER A 236 -2.11 -5.11 13.10
N GLU A 237 -1.26 -6.07 12.76
CA GLU A 237 0.08 -6.26 13.34
C GLU A 237 1.15 -5.45 12.58
N ASN A 238 0.93 -5.15 11.29
CA ASN A 238 1.80 -4.31 10.47
C ASN A 238 1.02 -3.17 9.79
N THR A 239 0.89 -2.05 10.49
CA THR A 239 0.19 -0.85 10.01
C THR A 239 1.09 0.09 9.20
N GLU A 240 2.38 -0.22 9.04
CA GLU A 240 3.35 0.66 8.36
C GLU A 240 2.95 0.98 6.91
N PRO A 241 2.55 0.01 6.05
CA PRO A 241 2.21 0.31 4.66
C PRO A 241 1.04 1.29 4.53
N LEU A 242 0.08 1.21 5.46
CA LEU A 242 -1.08 2.09 5.53
C LEU A 242 -0.68 3.52 5.89
N PHE A 243 0.09 3.68 6.98
CA PHE A 243 0.52 4.99 7.44
C PHE A 243 1.43 5.64 6.40
N HIS A 244 2.44 4.91 5.92
CA HIS A 244 3.35 5.37 4.87
C HIS A 244 2.59 5.86 3.62
N SER A 245 1.63 5.08 3.11
CA SER A 245 0.86 5.47 1.92
C SER A 245 -0.04 6.70 2.16
N LEU A 246 -0.67 6.82 3.33
CA LEU A 246 -1.49 8.01 3.67
C LEU A 246 -0.67 9.22 4.14
N GLU A 247 0.62 9.04 4.45
CA GLU A 247 1.54 10.13 4.72
C GLU A 247 2.17 10.67 3.44
N ALA A 248 2.70 9.80 2.58
CA ALA A 248 3.48 10.19 1.41
C ALA A 248 2.68 10.26 0.11
N ASP A 249 1.80 9.30 -0.13
CA ASP A 249 1.11 9.12 -1.41
C ASP A 249 -0.30 9.73 -1.47
N LEU A 250 -0.81 10.33 -0.39
CA LEU A 250 -2.19 10.85 -0.41
C LEU A 250 -2.44 11.86 -1.54
N PRO A 251 -1.56 12.85 -1.82
CA PRO A 251 -1.75 13.76 -2.97
C PRO A 251 -1.69 13.06 -4.33
N TYR A 252 -0.88 12.02 -4.48
CA TYR A 252 -0.82 11.17 -5.68
C TYR A 252 -2.12 10.37 -5.85
N THR A 253 -2.61 9.80 -4.75
CA THR A 253 -3.81 8.97 -4.69
C THR A 253 -5.09 9.78 -4.91
N THR A 254 -5.12 11.06 -4.52
CA THR A 254 -6.27 11.97 -4.72
C THR A 254 -6.11 12.93 -5.90
N GLY A 255 -4.97 12.94 -6.59
CA GLY A 255 -4.67 13.93 -7.63
C GLY A 255 -4.61 15.39 -7.13
N GLY A 256 -4.30 15.57 -5.84
CA GLY A 256 -4.27 16.86 -5.17
C GLY A 256 -5.63 17.40 -4.69
N ASP A 257 -6.68 16.59 -4.74
CA ASP A 257 -8.07 16.99 -4.48
C ASP A 257 -8.49 16.74 -3.02
N LEU A 258 -8.73 17.81 -2.26
CA LEU A 258 -9.19 17.74 -0.87
C LEU A 258 -10.60 17.15 -0.72
N GLY A 259 -11.43 17.19 -1.77
CA GLY A 259 -12.73 16.55 -1.82
C GLY A 259 -12.63 15.02 -1.78
N LEU A 260 -11.58 14.44 -2.37
CA LEU A 260 -11.31 13.00 -2.33
C LEU A 260 -10.67 12.53 -1.01
N VAL A 261 -10.15 13.45 -0.18
CA VAL A 261 -9.66 13.15 1.16
C VAL A 261 -10.85 12.89 2.11
N PRO A 262 -10.84 11.78 2.89
CA PRO A 262 -11.90 11.46 3.84
C PRO A 262 -12.13 12.56 4.89
N PRO A 263 -13.38 12.84 5.33
CA PRO A 263 -13.70 13.94 6.23
C PRO A 263 -12.83 14.00 7.49
N VAL A 264 -12.59 12.84 8.13
CA VAL A 264 -11.75 12.74 9.34
C VAL A 264 -10.29 13.16 9.11
N LEU A 265 -9.77 12.99 7.88
CA LEU A 265 -8.38 13.35 7.52
C LEU A 265 -8.25 14.78 6.97
N ARG A 266 -9.34 15.41 6.49
CA ARG A 266 -9.28 16.76 5.86
C ARG A 266 -8.68 17.84 6.77
N LYS A 267 -8.82 17.71 8.09
CA LYS A 267 -8.29 18.69 9.07
C LYS A 267 -6.76 18.79 9.11
N TYR A 268 -6.05 17.77 8.61
CA TYR A 268 -4.60 17.83 8.44
C TYR A 268 -4.26 18.52 7.10
N TRP A 269 -4.90 18.07 6.02
CA TRP A 269 -4.55 18.45 4.65
C TRP A 269 -5.13 19.79 4.15
N GLY A 270 -6.13 20.37 4.82
CA GLY A 270 -6.89 21.53 4.33
C GLY A 270 -6.12 22.85 4.19
N TYR A 271 -4.90 22.96 4.72
CA TYR A 271 -3.99 24.09 4.40
C TYR A 271 -3.15 23.84 3.15
N PHE A 272 -2.99 22.59 2.72
CA PHE A 272 -2.07 22.18 1.65
C PHE A 272 -2.79 21.86 0.35
N LEU A 273 -3.82 21.01 0.39
CA LEU A 273 -4.61 20.62 -0.79
C LEU A 273 -5.69 21.66 -1.09
N SER A 274 -5.97 21.85 -2.39
CA SER A 274 -7.12 22.65 -2.84
C SER A 274 -8.36 21.77 -3.01
N ASP A 275 -9.54 22.36 -3.22
CA ASP A 275 -10.79 21.62 -3.48
C ASP A 275 -10.73 20.74 -4.76
N GLY A 276 -9.65 20.85 -5.55
CA GLY A 276 -9.35 19.99 -6.69
C GLY A 276 -10.30 20.11 -7.88
N PRO A 277 -10.16 19.24 -8.90
CA PRO A 277 -11.01 19.25 -10.09
C PRO A 277 -12.12 18.19 -10.07
N PHE A 278 -12.08 17.21 -9.15
CA PHE A 278 -12.98 16.06 -9.12
C PHE A 278 -14.09 16.26 -8.08
N HIS A 279 -13.71 16.74 -6.88
CA HIS A 279 -14.54 16.93 -5.69
C HIS A 279 -15.17 15.66 -5.07
N THR A 280 -15.49 14.63 -5.87
CA THR A 280 -16.07 13.35 -5.40
C THR A 280 -15.48 12.15 -6.13
N TRP A 281 -15.40 11.01 -5.45
CA TRP A 281 -14.85 9.76 -5.99
C TRP A 281 -15.61 9.25 -7.23
N GLU A 282 -16.92 9.49 -7.29
CA GLU A 282 -17.76 9.18 -8.47
C GLU A 282 -17.27 9.90 -9.73
N ARG A 283 -17.01 11.22 -9.63
CA ARG A 283 -16.55 12.04 -10.74
C ARG A 283 -15.12 11.69 -11.15
N ALA A 284 -14.28 11.42 -10.15
CA ALA A 284 -12.91 10.96 -10.33
C ALA A 284 -12.84 9.63 -11.10
N ALA A 285 -13.56 8.62 -10.64
CA ALA A 285 -13.63 7.30 -11.27
C ALA A 285 -14.30 7.36 -12.66
N GLY A 286 -15.44 8.04 -12.78
CA GLY A 286 -16.16 8.20 -14.04
C GLY A 286 -15.32 8.85 -15.14
N TRP A 287 -14.59 9.93 -14.81
CA TRP A 287 -13.64 10.55 -15.73
C TRP A 287 -12.53 9.59 -16.15
N TYR A 288 -11.87 8.92 -15.21
CA TYR A 288 -10.73 8.06 -15.49
C TYR A 288 -11.11 6.82 -16.31
N LEU A 289 -12.30 6.24 -16.06
CA LEU A 289 -12.86 5.16 -16.86
C LEU A 289 -13.20 5.60 -18.30
N ALA A 290 -13.60 6.87 -18.49
CA ALA A 290 -13.92 7.45 -19.80
C ALA A 290 -12.68 7.86 -20.64
N LEU A 291 -11.48 7.89 -20.06
CA LEU A 291 -10.25 8.20 -20.80
C LEU A 291 -9.88 7.11 -21.82
N SER A 292 -9.33 7.54 -22.95
CA SER A 292 -8.68 6.61 -23.90
C SER A 292 -7.46 5.94 -23.28
N HIS A 293 -6.96 4.87 -23.90
CA HIS A 293 -5.73 4.19 -23.48
C HIS A 293 -4.55 5.18 -23.30
N ASP A 294 -4.31 6.03 -24.29
CA ASP A 294 -3.16 6.96 -24.28
C ASP A 294 -3.37 8.11 -23.28
N GLN A 295 -4.63 8.53 -23.07
CA GLN A 295 -4.96 9.51 -22.03
C GLN A 295 -4.78 8.95 -20.62
N ARG A 296 -5.11 7.66 -20.40
CA ARG A 296 -4.81 6.98 -19.13
C ARG A 296 -3.31 6.83 -18.92
N ALA A 297 -2.54 6.48 -19.95
CA ALA A 297 -1.08 6.43 -19.84
C ALA A 297 -0.51 7.77 -19.32
N VAL A 298 -0.95 8.91 -19.85
CA VAL A 298 -0.58 10.25 -19.34
C VAL A 298 -1.07 10.50 -17.91
N ALA A 299 -2.28 10.08 -17.55
CA ALA A 299 -2.81 10.26 -16.20
C ALA A 299 -2.00 9.48 -15.15
N ASN A 300 -1.64 8.24 -15.46
CA ASN A 300 -0.97 7.30 -14.54
C ASN A 300 0.44 7.77 -14.13
N GLU A 301 1.08 8.62 -14.93
CA GLU A 301 2.37 9.25 -14.62
C GLU A 301 2.31 10.32 -13.51
N PHE A 302 1.12 10.72 -13.06
CA PHE A 302 0.95 11.66 -11.93
C PHE A 302 -0.21 11.35 -10.98
N LEU A 303 -1.06 10.36 -11.27
CA LEU A 303 -2.28 10.05 -10.54
C LEU A 303 -2.37 8.56 -10.21
N GLY A 304 -2.75 8.21 -8.98
CA GLY A 304 -2.78 6.83 -8.49
C GLY A 304 -3.97 5.96 -8.91
N PHE A 305 -4.82 6.41 -9.83
CA PHE A 305 -6.12 5.76 -10.09
C PHE A 305 -6.00 4.37 -10.75
N GLN A 306 -4.89 4.03 -11.41
CA GLN A 306 -4.66 2.65 -11.88
C GLN A 306 -4.57 1.61 -10.75
N HIS A 307 -4.33 2.04 -9.51
CA HIS A 307 -4.23 1.14 -8.36
C HIS A 307 -5.59 0.90 -7.66
N LEU A 308 -6.64 1.65 -8.04
CA LEU A 308 -7.99 1.47 -7.53
C LEU A 308 -8.67 0.28 -8.22
N ASP A 309 -9.49 -0.47 -7.50
CA ASP A 309 -10.34 -1.48 -8.11
C ASP A 309 -11.68 -0.89 -8.55
N LEU A 310 -11.76 -0.44 -9.79
CA LEU A 310 -12.92 0.27 -10.34
C LEU A 310 -13.94 -0.65 -11.04
N ARG A 311 -13.79 -1.99 -10.97
CA ARG A 311 -14.64 -2.96 -11.69
C ARG A 311 -16.13 -2.82 -11.36
N GLU A 312 -16.47 -2.62 -10.09
CA GLU A 312 -17.86 -2.47 -9.62
C GLU A 312 -18.36 -1.02 -9.63
N TYR A 313 -17.49 -0.05 -9.89
CA TYR A 313 -17.77 1.40 -9.78
C TYR A 313 -18.06 2.06 -11.13
N VAL A 314 -18.56 1.29 -12.10
CA VAL A 314 -19.00 1.82 -13.39
C VAL A 314 -20.24 2.69 -13.19
N THR A 315 -20.15 3.95 -13.60
CA THR A 315 -21.21 4.97 -13.50
C THR A 315 -21.54 5.53 -14.88
N GLU A 316 -22.80 5.93 -15.10
CA GLU A 316 -23.25 6.67 -16.30
C GLU A 316 -22.85 8.17 -16.26
N SER A 317 -22.13 8.61 -15.22
CA SER A 317 -21.79 10.01 -14.96
C SER A 317 -21.11 10.69 -16.16
N THR A 318 -21.81 11.67 -16.76
CA THR A 318 -21.33 12.45 -17.92
C THR A 318 -20.41 13.61 -17.51
N TYR A 319 -19.59 13.42 -16.47
CA TYR A 319 -18.79 14.51 -15.89
C TYR A 319 -17.68 15.00 -16.83
N ALA A 320 -17.93 16.14 -17.47
CA ALA A 320 -16.94 16.86 -18.25
C ALA A 320 -15.94 17.56 -17.31
N MET A 321 -14.75 16.97 -17.18
CA MET A 321 -13.64 17.54 -16.43
C MET A 321 -13.19 18.92 -16.94
N PRO A 322 -12.55 19.74 -16.10
CA PRO A 322 -11.97 21.01 -16.51
C PRO A 322 -11.02 20.88 -17.70
N GLU A 323 -11.22 21.72 -18.72
CA GLU A 323 -10.35 21.77 -19.90
C GLU A 323 -8.89 22.02 -19.50
N GLY A 324 -7.97 21.27 -20.11
CA GLY A 324 -6.53 21.52 -19.98
C GLY A 324 -5.81 20.79 -18.85
N LEU A 325 -6.47 19.98 -18.01
CA LEU A 325 -5.77 19.17 -16.99
C LEU A 325 -4.72 18.24 -17.63
N LEU A 326 -5.15 17.35 -18.53
CA LEU A 326 -4.23 16.44 -19.25
C LEU A 326 -3.22 17.22 -20.10
N THR A 327 -3.62 18.32 -20.75
CA THR A 327 -2.71 19.17 -21.53
C THR A 327 -1.57 19.75 -20.68
N THR A 328 -1.88 20.15 -19.43
CA THR A 328 -0.91 20.67 -18.47
C THR A 328 -0.01 19.55 -17.94
N ALA A 329 -0.59 18.38 -17.66
CA ALA A 329 0.16 17.18 -17.29
C ALA A 329 1.13 16.75 -18.39
N SER A 330 0.67 16.50 -19.62
CA SER A 330 1.51 16.13 -20.77
C SER A 330 2.67 17.10 -21.00
N ARG A 331 2.41 18.42 -20.95
CA ARG A 331 3.47 19.43 -21.11
C ARG A 331 4.49 19.40 -19.97
N THR A 332 4.04 19.13 -18.75
CA THR A 332 4.92 19.04 -17.58
C THR A 332 5.78 17.78 -17.66
N LEU A 333 5.14 16.63 -17.92
CA LEU A 333 5.79 15.34 -18.11
C LEU A 333 6.82 15.36 -19.25
N GLU A 334 6.52 15.97 -20.40
CA GLU A 334 7.46 16.14 -21.52
C GLU A 334 8.75 16.88 -21.10
N ILE A 335 8.66 17.84 -20.17
CA ILE A 335 9.83 18.56 -19.64
C ILE A 335 10.64 17.65 -18.71
N GLU A 336 9.97 16.90 -17.84
CA GLU A 336 10.60 15.97 -16.89
C GLU A 336 11.26 14.78 -17.61
N GLU A 337 10.61 14.21 -18.61
CA GLU A 337 11.15 13.17 -19.52
C GLU A 337 12.45 13.60 -20.20
N ARG A 338 12.46 14.80 -20.79
CA ARG A 338 13.68 15.36 -21.39
C ARG A 338 14.75 15.62 -20.34
N GLN A 339 14.36 16.06 -19.15
CA GLN A 339 15.31 16.24 -18.07
C GLN A 339 15.89 14.92 -17.57
N ARG A 340 15.15 13.80 -17.54
CA ARG A 340 15.70 12.47 -17.21
C ARG A 340 16.79 12.01 -18.18
N LEU A 341 16.69 12.36 -19.47
CA LEU A 341 17.76 12.15 -20.45
C LEU A 341 18.97 13.06 -20.19
N THR A 342 18.73 14.32 -19.82
CA THR A 342 19.79 15.25 -19.40
C THR A 342 20.49 14.77 -18.12
N ASP A 343 19.74 14.31 -17.11
CA ASP A 343 20.25 13.83 -15.83
C ASP A 343 21.20 12.64 -16.03
N LEU A 344 20.82 11.67 -16.87
CA LEU A 344 21.72 10.58 -17.29
C LEU A 344 23.01 11.14 -17.92
N ALA A 345 22.91 12.05 -18.88
CA ALA A 345 24.08 12.58 -19.59
C ALA A 345 25.00 13.48 -18.73
N GLU A 346 24.46 14.15 -17.71
CA GLU A 346 25.24 14.91 -16.72
C GLU A 346 25.93 14.01 -15.69
N GLN A 347 25.30 12.91 -15.30
CA GLN A 347 25.75 12.06 -14.19
C GLN A 347 26.49 10.79 -14.63
N PHE A 348 26.46 10.42 -15.92
CA PHE A 348 26.99 9.15 -16.44
C PHE A 348 28.37 8.75 -15.89
N ASP A 349 29.33 9.68 -15.86
CA ASP A 349 30.69 9.41 -15.38
C ASP A 349 30.78 9.16 -13.86
N LEU A 350 29.76 9.54 -13.08
CA LEU A 350 29.64 9.22 -11.65
C LEU A 350 29.06 7.81 -11.40
N LEU A 351 28.42 7.21 -12.42
CA LEU A 351 27.80 5.89 -12.35
C LEU A 351 28.76 4.76 -12.77
N LEU A 352 29.98 5.10 -13.18
CA LEU A 352 31.02 4.16 -13.58
C LEU A 352 31.66 3.52 -12.34
N GLY A 353 31.82 2.20 -12.34
CA GLY A 353 32.37 1.48 -11.21
C GLY A 353 32.61 -0.02 -11.48
N ASP A 354 33.26 -0.67 -10.53
CA ASP A 354 33.51 -2.12 -10.54
C ASP A 354 32.27 -2.91 -10.11
N ALA A 355 32.20 -4.21 -10.44
CA ALA A 355 31.06 -5.05 -10.07
C ALA A 355 30.85 -5.14 -8.53
N GLN A 356 29.59 -5.13 -8.11
CA GLN A 356 29.17 -5.34 -6.72
C GLN A 356 28.12 -6.44 -6.62
N LEU A 357 28.16 -7.20 -5.51
CA LEU A 357 27.29 -8.36 -5.29
C LEU A 357 25.83 -7.97 -4.94
N GLU A 358 25.59 -6.75 -4.48
CA GLU A 358 24.30 -6.30 -3.93
C GLU A 358 23.48 -5.42 -4.90
N GLU A 359 23.93 -5.20 -6.15
CA GLU A 359 23.21 -4.36 -7.12
C GLU A 359 21.77 -4.84 -7.38
N ASP A 360 20.80 -3.93 -7.27
CA ASP A 360 19.42 -4.17 -7.74
C ASP A 360 19.40 -4.12 -9.28
N PHE A 361 19.40 -5.31 -9.86
CA PHE A 361 19.38 -5.44 -11.31
C PHE A 361 18.06 -4.97 -11.93
N GLN A 362 16.91 -5.16 -11.26
CA GLN A 362 15.60 -4.79 -11.81
C GLN A 362 15.45 -3.27 -11.88
N PHE A 363 15.94 -2.56 -10.86
CA PHE A 363 16.07 -1.11 -10.90
C PHE A 363 16.88 -0.67 -12.14
N TRP A 364 18.10 -1.19 -12.34
CA TRP A 364 18.97 -0.72 -13.41
C TRP A 364 18.48 -1.07 -14.81
N ARG A 365 17.88 -2.26 -14.98
CA ARG A 365 17.15 -2.63 -16.20
C ARG A 365 16.02 -1.65 -16.46
N GLY A 366 15.12 -1.44 -15.50
CA GLY A 366 13.99 -0.54 -15.63
C GLY A 366 14.42 0.90 -15.93
N TYR A 367 15.46 1.38 -15.25
CA TYR A 367 16.06 2.69 -15.47
C TYR A 367 16.60 2.85 -16.89
N LEU A 368 17.38 1.91 -17.41
CA LEU A 368 17.95 2.03 -18.77
C LEU A 368 16.91 1.75 -19.88
N GLN A 369 15.91 0.90 -19.62
CA GLN A 369 14.76 0.71 -20.52
C GLN A 369 13.87 1.96 -20.59
N ASP A 370 13.66 2.65 -19.47
CA ASP A 370 13.02 3.97 -19.43
C ASP A 370 13.77 4.94 -20.34
N LYS A 371 15.09 5.09 -20.18
CA LYS A 371 15.90 6.01 -21.01
C LYS A 371 15.86 5.64 -22.51
N LEU A 372 15.81 4.35 -22.85
CA LEU A 372 15.58 3.89 -24.23
C LEU A 372 14.18 4.24 -24.75
N SER A 373 13.15 4.15 -23.92
CA SER A 373 11.78 4.59 -24.24
C SER A 373 11.72 6.11 -24.47
N LEU A 374 12.27 6.89 -23.54
CA LEU A 374 12.34 8.35 -23.64
C LEU A 374 13.13 8.80 -24.88
N TYR A 375 14.20 8.09 -25.27
CA TYR A 375 14.92 8.38 -26.50
C TYR A 375 14.05 8.18 -27.75
N ARG A 376 13.20 7.14 -27.80
CA ARG A 376 12.28 6.92 -28.94
C ARG A 376 11.30 8.09 -29.11
N THR A 377 10.85 8.68 -28.01
CA THR A 377 9.96 9.86 -27.98
C THR A 377 10.70 11.17 -28.27
N HIS A 378 11.90 11.37 -27.71
CA HIS A 378 12.67 12.63 -27.75
C HIS A 378 13.99 12.51 -28.50
N GLN A 379 13.99 11.88 -29.68
CA GLN A 379 15.19 11.44 -30.42
C GLN A 379 16.26 12.52 -30.64
N THR A 380 15.86 13.79 -30.79
CA THR A 380 16.77 14.92 -31.03
C THR A 380 17.25 15.62 -29.77
N HIS A 381 16.73 15.27 -28.59
CA HIS A 381 17.02 15.98 -27.34
C HIS A 381 18.49 15.81 -26.92
N LEU A 382 18.99 14.58 -26.82
CA LEU A 382 20.39 14.32 -26.46
C LEU A 382 21.38 14.95 -27.46
N ASP A 383 21.09 14.87 -28.76
CA ASP A 383 21.90 15.50 -29.82
C ASP A 383 21.97 17.03 -29.70
N SER A 384 21.02 17.66 -29.00
CA SER A 384 21.00 19.10 -28.74
C SER A 384 21.80 19.55 -27.51
N LEU A 385 22.20 18.61 -26.64
CA LEU A 385 22.93 18.91 -25.40
C LEU A 385 24.42 19.13 -25.67
N THR A 386 25.02 20.07 -24.94
CA THR A 386 26.46 20.35 -24.99
C THR A 386 27.24 19.65 -23.87
N LEU A 387 26.80 18.43 -23.50
CA LEU A 387 27.38 17.60 -22.45
C LEU A 387 28.28 16.51 -23.04
N THR A 388 29.39 16.20 -22.35
CA THR A 388 30.44 15.26 -22.79
C THR A 388 29.88 13.91 -23.27
N ARG A 389 28.94 13.32 -22.53
CA ARG A 389 28.40 11.97 -22.79
C ARG A 389 27.14 11.93 -23.62
N ALA A 390 26.49 13.07 -23.88
CA ALA A 390 25.16 13.09 -24.51
C ALA A 390 25.15 12.42 -25.88
N ARG A 391 26.20 12.62 -26.69
CA ARG A 391 26.33 12.01 -28.02
C ARG A 391 26.59 10.50 -27.96
N ASP A 392 27.50 10.05 -27.09
CA ASP A 392 27.81 8.62 -26.94
C ASP A 392 26.56 7.84 -26.52
N ILE A 393 25.77 8.42 -25.60
CA ILE A 393 24.47 7.90 -25.16
C ILE A 393 23.44 7.93 -26.30
N ALA A 394 23.34 9.04 -27.04
CA ALA A 394 22.42 9.16 -28.17
C ALA A 394 22.70 8.08 -29.23
N ASP A 395 23.96 7.92 -29.66
CA ASP A 395 24.34 6.93 -30.66
C ASP A 395 24.12 5.48 -30.15
N ALA A 396 24.26 5.21 -28.85
CA ALA A 396 23.97 3.88 -28.27
C ALA A 396 22.46 3.60 -28.20
N LEU A 397 21.66 4.51 -27.64
CA LEU A 397 20.20 4.38 -27.56
C LEU A 397 19.54 4.35 -28.94
N LYS A 398 20.11 5.05 -29.92
CA LYS A 398 19.70 5.01 -31.33
C LYS A 398 19.92 3.65 -31.96
N PHE A 399 21.06 3.01 -31.71
CA PHE A 399 21.26 1.64 -32.17
C PHE A 399 20.23 0.69 -31.55
N LEU A 400 20.06 0.73 -30.22
CA LEU A 400 19.12 -0.12 -29.50
C LEU A 400 17.65 0.14 -29.89
N SER A 401 17.28 1.37 -30.24
CA SER A 401 15.92 1.68 -30.69
C SER A 401 15.58 1.04 -32.05
N THR A 402 16.61 0.76 -32.86
CA THR A 402 16.52 0.06 -34.17
C THR A 402 16.81 -1.45 -34.09
N LEU A 403 17.07 -2.00 -32.90
CA LEU A 403 17.43 -3.40 -32.72
C LEU A 403 16.18 -4.30 -32.85
N HIS A 404 16.00 -4.88 -34.03
CA HIS A 404 14.82 -5.68 -34.38
C HIS A 404 15.20 -7.07 -34.91
N GLY A 405 14.23 -8.00 -34.90
CA GLY A 405 14.42 -9.39 -35.32
C GLY A 405 14.32 -10.38 -34.16
N ASN A 406 14.62 -11.65 -34.43
CA ASN A 406 14.64 -12.70 -33.40
C ASN A 406 15.84 -12.52 -32.43
N PRO A 407 15.83 -13.17 -31.25
CA PRO A 407 16.89 -13.00 -30.26
C PRO A 407 18.32 -13.25 -30.77
N THR A 408 18.54 -14.33 -31.55
CA THR A 408 19.84 -14.68 -32.13
C THR A 408 20.33 -13.62 -33.13
N SER A 409 19.47 -13.15 -34.03
CA SER A 409 19.83 -12.08 -34.97
C SER A 409 20.18 -10.78 -34.25
N ARG A 410 19.43 -10.42 -33.19
CA ARG A 410 19.74 -9.24 -32.37
C ARG A 410 21.05 -9.40 -31.60
N ALA A 411 21.35 -10.59 -31.07
CA ALA A 411 22.62 -10.88 -30.41
C ALA A 411 23.82 -10.72 -31.36
N LEU A 412 23.72 -11.23 -32.59
CA LEU A 412 24.76 -11.06 -33.61
C LEU A 412 24.97 -9.59 -34.01
N MET A 413 23.88 -8.84 -34.21
CA MET A 413 23.96 -7.39 -34.49
C MET A 413 24.57 -6.61 -33.32
N LEU A 414 24.28 -7.01 -32.08
CA LEU A 414 24.79 -6.40 -30.87
C LEU A 414 26.30 -6.69 -30.68
N ALA A 415 26.75 -7.92 -30.93
CA ALA A 415 28.16 -8.29 -30.90
C ALA A 415 28.99 -7.51 -31.95
N ASP A 416 28.53 -7.47 -33.20
CA ASP A 416 29.15 -6.69 -34.29
C ASP A 416 29.24 -5.19 -33.92
N ARG A 417 28.15 -4.63 -33.39
CA ARG A 417 28.11 -3.21 -32.99
C ARG A 417 29.02 -2.92 -31.80
N ILE A 418 29.06 -3.75 -30.77
CA ILE A 418 29.91 -3.54 -29.58
C ILE A 418 31.40 -3.44 -29.99
N SER A 419 31.84 -4.26 -30.95
CA SER A 419 33.23 -4.23 -31.45
C SER A 419 33.61 -2.90 -32.14
N THR A 420 32.61 -2.19 -32.72
CA THR A 420 32.82 -0.92 -33.44
C THR A 420 32.39 0.31 -32.66
N GLN A 421 31.61 0.14 -31.59
CA GLN A 421 31.12 1.18 -30.69
C GLN A 421 31.20 0.68 -29.23
N PRO A 422 32.39 0.67 -28.60
CA PRO A 422 32.60 0.07 -27.28
C PRO A 422 31.68 0.59 -26.19
N PHE A 423 31.29 1.88 -26.25
CA PHE A 423 30.40 2.53 -25.29
C PHE A 423 29.05 1.82 -25.12
N LEU A 424 28.57 1.11 -26.15
CA LEU A 424 27.29 0.40 -26.15
C LEU A 424 27.17 -0.66 -25.05
N VAL A 425 28.29 -1.20 -24.54
CA VAL A 425 28.31 -2.20 -23.46
C VAL A 425 27.52 -1.72 -22.22
N ASN A 426 27.55 -0.41 -21.94
CA ASN A 426 26.82 0.23 -20.83
C ASN A 426 25.30 0.11 -20.87
N PHE A 427 24.73 -0.29 -22.02
CA PHE A 427 23.30 -0.42 -22.21
C PHE A 427 22.86 -1.87 -22.41
N LEU A 428 23.74 -2.85 -22.15
CA LEU A 428 23.36 -4.26 -22.11
C LEU A 428 22.18 -4.55 -21.16
N PRO A 429 22.06 -3.97 -19.95
CA PRO A 429 20.89 -4.20 -19.08
C PRO A 429 19.53 -3.81 -19.69
N ALA A 430 19.52 -2.89 -20.66
CA ALA A 430 18.31 -2.46 -21.35
C ALA A 430 17.80 -3.46 -22.40
N VAL A 431 18.64 -4.41 -22.80
CA VAL A 431 18.31 -5.46 -23.76
C VAL A 431 17.51 -6.57 -23.05
N ASP A 432 16.61 -7.22 -23.78
CA ASP A 432 15.81 -8.32 -23.25
C ASP A 432 16.64 -9.59 -22.98
N ASN A 433 16.24 -10.33 -21.94
CA ASN A 433 16.87 -11.56 -21.48
C ASN A 433 17.16 -12.58 -22.60
N PRO A 434 16.22 -12.90 -23.52
CA PRO A 434 16.47 -13.85 -24.60
C PRO A 434 17.61 -13.44 -25.53
N THR A 435 17.74 -12.16 -25.85
CA THR A 435 18.86 -11.66 -26.68
C THR A 435 20.18 -11.69 -25.92
N LEU A 436 20.16 -11.34 -24.62
CA LEU A 436 21.37 -11.37 -23.79
C LEU A 436 21.90 -12.80 -23.61
N LEU A 437 21.04 -13.78 -23.30
CA LEU A 437 21.45 -15.17 -23.19
C LEU A 437 22.06 -15.70 -24.49
N LYS A 438 21.54 -15.31 -25.67
CA LYS A 438 22.14 -15.68 -26.96
C LYS A 438 23.39 -14.89 -27.33
N LEU A 439 23.63 -13.73 -26.71
CA LEU A 439 24.93 -13.04 -26.78
C LEU A 439 25.96 -13.79 -25.92
N PHE A 440 25.64 -14.06 -24.66
CA PHE A 440 26.56 -14.62 -23.67
C PHE A 440 26.90 -16.11 -23.90
N ALA A 441 25.98 -16.91 -24.45
CA ALA A 441 26.24 -18.29 -24.87
C ALA A 441 27.30 -18.43 -25.99
N ASN A 442 27.79 -17.33 -26.57
CA ASN A 442 28.88 -17.31 -27.55
C ASN A 442 30.20 -16.71 -26.98
N ASP A 443 30.29 -16.52 -25.66
CA ASP A 443 31.39 -15.86 -24.94
C ASP A 443 31.86 -14.55 -25.63
N PRO A 444 31.07 -13.47 -25.54
CA PRO A 444 31.31 -12.25 -26.28
C PRO A 444 32.59 -11.55 -25.81
N ASP A 445 33.45 -11.19 -26.76
CA ASP A 445 34.62 -10.33 -26.53
C ASP A 445 34.16 -8.90 -26.22
N LEU A 446 33.81 -8.68 -24.95
CA LEU A 446 33.36 -7.39 -24.45
C LEU A 446 34.56 -6.44 -24.29
N PRO A 447 34.46 -5.20 -24.75
CA PRO A 447 35.58 -4.26 -24.72
C PRO A 447 35.97 -3.88 -23.30
N ASP A 448 37.27 -3.85 -23.04
CA ASP A 448 37.86 -3.34 -21.80
C ASP A 448 37.78 -1.80 -21.76
N VAL A 449 36.62 -1.30 -21.35
CA VAL A 449 36.31 0.12 -21.15
C VAL A 449 35.58 0.32 -19.82
N PRO A 450 35.70 1.48 -19.17
CA PRO A 450 34.91 1.79 -17.98
C PRO A 450 33.41 1.62 -18.26
N THR A 451 32.73 0.84 -17.41
CA THR A 451 31.29 0.59 -17.51
C THR A 451 30.53 1.11 -16.30
N LEU A 452 29.21 1.31 -16.45
CA LEU A 452 28.32 1.53 -15.31
C LEU A 452 28.49 0.40 -14.29
N GLN A 453 28.53 0.72 -13.00
CA GLN A 453 28.68 -0.24 -11.90
C GLN A 453 27.67 -1.40 -12.01
N ALA A 454 26.43 -1.06 -12.33
CA ALA A 454 25.35 -1.98 -12.64
C ALA A 454 25.60 -2.89 -13.84
N THR A 455 26.25 -2.37 -14.90
CA THR A 455 26.59 -3.14 -16.09
C THR A 455 27.68 -4.15 -15.76
N ALA A 456 28.74 -3.76 -15.04
CA ALA A 456 29.78 -4.68 -14.59
C ALA A 456 29.19 -5.85 -13.79
N SER A 457 28.36 -5.52 -12.79
CA SER A 457 27.68 -6.50 -11.92
C SER A 457 26.72 -7.41 -12.70
N PHE A 458 25.97 -6.86 -13.64
CA PHE A 458 25.07 -7.65 -14.48
C PHE A 458 25.81 -8.57 -15.45
N VAL A 459 26.89 -8.10 -16.07
CA VAL A 459 27.74 -8.91 -16.96
C VAL A 459 28.38 -10.08 -16.20
N GLU A 460 28.79 -9.87 -14.96
CA GLU A 460 29.29 -10.94 -14.10
C GLU A 460 28.20 -11.98 -13.78
N ARG A 461 27.02 -11.54 -13.31
CA ARG A 461 25.88 -12.43 -13.02
C ARG A 461 25.40 -13.17 -14.28
N LEU A 462 25.35 -12.52 -15.45
CA LEU A 462 25.02 -13.19 -16.73
C LEU A 462 26.04 -14.28 -17.08
N ARG A 463 27.34 -14.02 -16.94
CA ARG A 463 28.37 -15.05 -17.15
C ARG A 463 28.22 -16.23 -16.18
N ARG A 464 27.76 -15.98 -14.95
CA ARG A 464 27.50 -17.00 -13.93
C ARG A 464 26.25 -17.85 -14.23
N PHE A 465 25.16 -17.21 -14.67
CA PHE A 465 23.84 -17.86 -14.79
C PHE A 465 23.45 -18.31 -16.20
N SER A 466 24.07 -17.79 -17.27
CA SER A 466 23.65 -18.13 -18.65
C SER A 466 23.75 -19.62 -18.96
N ASP A 467 24.87 -20.25 -18.61
CA ASP A 467 25.10 -21.68 -18.84
C ASP A 467 24.14 -22.54 -18.02
N GLU A 468 23.81 -22.11 -16.80
CA GLU A 468 22.90 -22.83 -15.91
C GLU A 468 21.43 -22.71 -16.37
N VAL A 469 21.01 -21.52 -16.82
CA VAL A 469 19.71 -21.32 -17.46
C VAL A 469 19.59 -22.15 -18.75
N ASP A 470 20.59 -22.12 -19.63
CA ASP A 470 20.58 -22.95 -20.86
C ASP A 470 20.64 -24.45 -20.51
N ARG A 471 21.29 -24.88 -19.42
CA ARG A 471 21.27 -26.27 -18.90
C ARG A 471 19.88 -26.70 -18.45
N VAL A 472 19.26 -25.96 -17.52
CA VAL A 472 17.91 -26.23 -17.01
C VAL A 472 16.88 -26.27 -18.15
N LEU A 473 16.98 -25.36 -19.12
CA LEU A 473 16.08 -25.33 -20.29
C LEU A 473 16.41 -26.39 -21.35
N ALA A 474 17.66 -26.83 -21.49
CA ALA A 474 17.99 -27.98 -22.34
C ALA A 474 17.40 -29.26 -21.76
N GLU A 475 17.68 -29.55 -20.49
CA GLU A 475 17.15 -30.72 -19.78
C GLU A 475 15.61 -30.68 -19.69
N GLY A 476 15.02 -29.51 -19.43
CA GLY A 476 13.57 -29.31 -19.37
C GLY A 476 12.85 -29.56 -20.71
N ARG A 477 13.52 -29.34 -21.85
CA ARG A 477 13.02 -29.67 -23.19
C ARG A 477 13.10 -31.16 -23.52
N GLU A 478 14.00 -31.91 -22.86
CA GLU A 478 14.00 -33.38 -22.93
C GLU A 478 12.90 -33.97 -22.04
N SER A 479 12.79 -33.48 -20.79
CA SER A 479 11.67 -33.76 -19.90
C SER A 479 11.59 -32.74 -18.75
N PRO A 480 10.38 -32.31 -18.32
CA PRO A 480 10.22 -31.44 -17.16
C PRO A 480 10.93 -31.96 -15.90
N GLU A 481 10.97 -33.27 -15.70
CA GLU A 481 11.61 -33.93 -14.56
C GLU A 481 13.14 -33.89 -14.61
N SER A 482 13.77 -33.75 -15.79
CA SER A 482 15.21 -33.49 -15.85
C SER A 482 15.53 -32.03 -15.60
N GLY A 483 14.79 -31.11 -16.23
CA GLY A 483 14.90 -29.68 -15.93
C GLY A 483 14.70 -29.38 -14.43
N ALA A 484 13.74 -30.05 -13.78
CA ALA A 484 13.50 -29.90 -12.35
C ALA A 484 14.69 -30.36 -11.50
N ARG A 485 15.30 -31.52 -11.81
CA ARG A 485 16.50 -32.01 -11.09
C ARG A 485 17.72 -31.14 -11.35
N ALA A 486 17.86 -30.58 -12.55
CA ALA A 486 18.91 -29.62 -12.87
C ALA A 486 18.78 -28.36 -12.00
N LEU A 487 17.57 -27.81 -11.92
CA LEU A 487 17.21 -26.64 -11.12
C LEU A 487 17.36 -26.90 -9.61
N GLU A 488 16.92 -28.06 -9.12
CA GLU A 488 17.10 -28.44 -7.70
C GLU A 488 18.58 -28.58 -7.34
N GLY A 489 19.40 -29.18 -8.22
CA GLY A 489 20.85 -29.23 -8.03
C GLY A 489 21.50 -27.85 -7.98
N PHE A 490 21.06 -26.90 -8.83
CA PHE A 490 21.53 -25.51 -8.76
C PHE A 490 21.13 -24.84 -7.44
N LEU A 491 19.90 -25.04 -6.96
CA LEU A 491 19.42 -24.45 -5.69
C LEU A 491 20.12 -25.06 -4.46
N ASP A 492 20.48 -26.34 -4.51
CA ASP A 492 21.28 -27.00 -3.46
C ASP A 492 22.72 -26.44 -3.41
N ASP A 493 23.32 -26.10 -4.55
CA ASP A 493 24.66 -25.50 -4.64
C ASP A 493 24.68 -23.99 -4.35
N ALA A 494 23.67 -23.24 -4.79
CA ALA A 494 23.58 -21.78 -4.66
C ALA A 494 22.97 -21.31 -3.32
N GLY A 495 22.19 -22.17 -2.66
CA GLY A 495 21.45 -21.82 -1.45
C GLY A 495 20.28 -20.85 -1.68
N PHE A 496 19.71 -20.37 -0.58
CA PHE A 496 18.51 -19.52 -0.57
C PHE A 496 18.77 -18.10 -0.01
N GLU A 497 20.02 -17.79 0.35
CA GLU A 497 20.40 -16.56 1.04
C GLU A 497 20.58 -15.36 0.08
N HIS A 498 20.88 -15.62 -1.20
CA HIS A 498 21.14 -14.59 -2.20
C HIS A 498 19.89 -14.27 -3.04
N GLU A 499 18.91 -13.63 -2.39
CA GLU A 499 17.60 -13.35 -2.97
C GLU A 499 17.65 -12.66 -4.35
N GLN A 500 18.48 -11.62 -4.52
CA GLN A 500 18.58 -10.87 -5.78
C GLN A 500 19.15 -11.70 -6.94
N ASP A 501 20.09 -12.60 -6.64
CA ASP A 501 20.66 -13.52 -7.62
C ASP A 501 19.62 -14.58 -8.04
N LEU A 502 18.82 -15.09 -7.09
CA LEU A 502 17.72 -16.02 -7.39
C LEU A 502 16.58 -15.36 -8.17
N ARG A 503 16.17 -14.14 -7.80
CA ARG A 503 15.19 -13.35 -8.55
C ARG A 503 15.64 -13.17 -10.01
N LEU A 504 16.89 -12.76 -10.23
CA LEU A 504 17.47 -12.65 -11.57
C LEU A 504 17.50 -14.00 -12.30
N PHE A 505 17.92 -15.08 -11.64
CA PHE A 505 17.95 -16.41 -12.25
C PHE A 505 16.57 -16.86 -12.75
N PHE A 506 15.53 -16.71 -11.93
CA PHE A 506 14.17 -17.10 -12.31
C PHE A 506 13.58 -16.19 -13.40
N ASP A 507 13.90 -14.89 -13.41
CA ASP A 507 13.50 -13.99 -14.49
C ASP A 507 14.20 -14.34 -15.81
N LEU A 508 15.50 -14.67 -15.78
CA LEU A 508 16.24 -15.17 -16.95
C LEU A 508 15.63 -16.47 -17.48
N LEU A 509 15.34 -17.41 -16.59
CA LEU A 509 14.75 -18.71 -16.91
C LEU A 509 13.37 -18.55 -17.56
N LEU A 510 12.50 -17.73 -16.96
CA LEU A 510 11.14 -17.47 -17.43
C LEU A 510 11.12 -16.76 -18.78
N ASP A 511 11.93 -15.72 -18.97
CA ASP A 511 11.95 -14.97 -20.23
C ASP A 511 12.52 -15.77 -21.40
N ALA A 512 13.52 -16.62 -21.15
CA ALA A 512 14.25 -17.36 -22.18
C ALA A 512 13.40 -18.38 -22.94
N ASP A 513 12.63 -19.17 -22.21
CA ASP A 513 11.61 -20.09 -22.75
C ASP A 513 10.48 -20.25 -21.72
N PRO A 514 9.44 -19.38 -21.77
CA PRO A 514 8.37 -19.39 -20.79
C PRO A 514 7.60 -20.71 -20.71
N ALA A 515 7.55 -21.49 -21.80
CA ALA A 515 6.85 -22.78 -21.81
C ALA A 515 7.67 -23.85 -21.07
N THR A 516 8.97 -23.95 -21.40
CA THR A 516 9.87 -24.90 -20.75
C THR A 516 10.09 -24.55 -19.27
N ALA A 517 10.25 -23.26 -18.93
CA ALA A 517 10.40 -22.80 -17.55
C ALA A 517 9.21 -23.18 -16.67
N ARG A 518 7.97 -22.92 -17.14
CA ARG A 518 6.73 -23.26 -16.42
C ARG A 518 6.54 -24.76 -16.25
N ASN A 519 6.86 -25.55 -17.28
CA ASN A 519 6.81 -27.01 -17.21
C ASN A 519 7.83 -27.56 -16.21
N THR A 520 9.07 -27.06 -16.26
CA THR A 520 10.15 -27.39 -15.33
C THR A 520 9.77 -27.07 -13.89
N MET A 521 9.34 -25.83 -13.62
CA MET A 521 8.89 -25.39 -12.29
C MET A 521 7.70 -26.21 -11.79
N SER A 522 6.82 -26.66 -12.69
CA SER A 522 5.71 -27.56 -12.34
C SER A 522 6.19 -28.95 -11.91
N ALA A 523 7.36 -29.42 -12.35
CA ALA A 523 7.94 -30.71 -11.96
C ALA A 523 8.77 -30.65 -10.66
N VAL A 524 9.34 -29.51 -10.28
CA VAL A 524 10.11 -29.27 -9.03
C VAL A 524 9.39 -29.78 -7.77
N GLY A 525 10.14 -30.33 -6.81
CA GLY A 525 9.65 -30.90 -5.57
C GLY A 525 8.89 -29.90 -4.68
N LYS A 526 7.90 -30.39 -3.93
CA LYS A 526 7.05 -29.53 -3.08
C LYS A 526 7.85 -28.75 -2.03
N ASP A 527 8.85 -29.40 -1.43
CA ASP A 527 9.68 -28.79 -0.38
C ASP A 527 10.58 -27.68 -0.94
N THR A 528 11.10 -27.86 -2.16
CA THR A 528 11.82 -26.82 -2.91
C THR A 528 10.92 -25.61 -3.16
N VAL A 529 9.68 -25.80 -3.63
CA VAL A 529 8.73 -24.69 -3.83
C VAL A 529 8.44 -23.94 -2.53
N ARG A 530 8.30 -24.64 -1.40
CA ARG A 530 8.07 -24.00 -0.08
C ARG A 530 9.27 -23.17 0.38
N LYS A 531 10.50 -23.65 0.17
CA LYS A 531 11.73 -22.86 0.45
C LYS A 531 11.85 -21.63 -0.46
N LEU A 532 11.31 -21.68 -1.67
CA LEU A 532 11.31 -20.56 -2.62
C LEU A 532 10.22 -19.51 -2.32
N MET A 533 9.14 -19.86 -1.59
CA MET A 533 8.05 -18.91 -1.31
C MET A 533 8.53 -17.61 -0.64
N PRO A 534 9.37 -17.61 0.42
CA PRO A 534 9.85 -16.37 1.04
C PRO A 534 10.89 -15.59 0.23
N VAL A 535 11.40 -16.14 -0.88
CA VAL A 535 12.57 -15.60 -1.61
C VAL A 535 12.18 -15.08 -3.00
N VAL A 536 11.28 -15.79 -3.69
CA VAL A 536 10.82 -15.45 -5.05
C VAL A 536 9.28 -15.60 -5.20
N PRO A 537 8.46 -15.04 -4.28
CA PRO A 537 7.01 -15.24 -4.26
C PRO A 537 6.32 -14.75 -5.54
N GLY A 538 6.85 -13.69 -6.17
CA GLY A 538 6.35 -13.14 -7.44
C GLY A 538 6.65 -14.05 -8.64
N GLN A 539 7.90 -14.51 -8.77
CA GLN A 539 8.30 -15.40 -9.88
C GLN A 539 7.60 -16.76 -9.78
N LEU A 540 7.41 -17.31 -8.58
CA LEU A 540 6.62 -18.53 -8.40
C LEU A 540 5.20 -18.37 -8.93
N ARG A 541 4.51 -17.27 -8.61
CA ARG A 541 3.16 -16.98 -9.12
C ARG A 541 3.13 -16.68 -10.63
N ALA A 542 4.22 -16.17 -11.21
CA ALA A 542 4.36 -15.98 -12.66
C ALA A 542 4.63 -17.29 -13.45
N MET A 543 5.20 -18.29 -12.79
CA MET A 543 5.54 -19.60 -13.36
C MET A 543 4.50 -20.70 -13.07
N LEU A 544 3.89 -20.68 -11.89
CA LEU A 544 2.92 -21.68 -11.42
C LEU A 544 1.54 -21.04 -11.35
N GLY A 545 0.59 -21.56 -12.13
CA GLY A 545 -0.82 -21.17 -12.00
C GLY A 545 -1.41 -21.57 -10.64
N PRO A 546 -2.55 -20.99 -10.23
CA PRO A 546 -3.12 -21.15 -8.90
C PRO A 546 -3.24 -22.61 -8.44
N GLU A 547 -3.78 -23.49 -9.28
CA GLU A 547 -3.97 -24.90 -8.95
C GLU A 547 -2.64 -25.60 -8.63
N ARG A 548 -1.60 -25.31 -9.43
CA ARG A 548 -0.29 -25.97 -9.29
C ARG A 548 0.48 -25.41 -8.11
N LEU A 549 0.44 -24.11 -7.85
CA LEU A 549 1.09 -23.54 -6.68
C LEU A 549 0.47 -24.07 -5.39
N LEU A 550 -0.86 -24.01 -5.27
CA LEU A 550 -1.56 -24.49 -4.07
C LEU A 550 -1.35 -25.99 -3.85
N GLU A 551 -1.31 -26.81 -4.91
CA GLU A 551 -0.94 -28.24 -4.80
C GLU A 551 0.48 -28.43 -4.22
N LYS A 552 1.47 -27.62 -4.62
CA LYS A 552 2.84 -27.69 -4.07
C LYS A 552 2.91 -27.23 -2.61
N LEU A 553 2.05 -26.30 -2.20
CA LEU A 553 1.92 -25.86 -0.81
C LEU A 553 1.13 -26.84 0.09
N ASP A 554 0.61 -27.94 -0.45
CA ASP A 554 -0.39 -28.84 0.18
C ASP A 554 -1.71 -28.15 0.55
N VAL A 555 -2.06 -27.08 -0.15
CA VAL A 555 -3.40 -26.48 -0.08
C VAL A 555 -4.29 -27.25 -1.05
N THR A 556 -4.83 -28.40 -0.60
CA THR A 556 -5.75 -29.24 -1.37
C THR A 556 -6.91 -29.75 -0.50
N VAL A 557 -7.98 -30.24 -1.14
CA VAL A 557 -9.17 -30.73 -0.44
C VAL A 557 -8.87 -31.95 0.44
N ASP A 558 -7.93 -32.82 0.03
CA ASP A 558 -7.57 -34.05 0.75
C ASP A 558 -6.42 -33.88 1.76
N ALA A 559 -5.79 -32.71 1.83
CA ALA A 559 -4.65 -32.46 2.71
C ALA A 559 -5.01 -32.54 4.22
N THR A 560 -4.03 -32.83 5.07
CA THR A 560 -4.22 -32.78 6.52
C THR A 560 -4.34 -31.34 7.01
N GLU A 561 -4.96 -31.14 8.18
CA GLU A 561 -5.08 -29.80 8.79
C GLU A 561 -3.72 -29.13 9.05
N ALA A 562 -2.68 -29.91 9.36
CA ALA A 562 -1.33 -29.38 9.56
C ALA A 562 -0.64 -28.95 8.26
N GLU A 563 -0.90 -29.66 7.16
CA GLU A 563 -0.43 -29.29 5.82
C GLU A 563 -1.12 -28.02 5.33
N LEU A 564 -2.45 -27.95 5.45
CA LEU A 564 -3.23 -26.77 5.09
C LEU A 564 -2.85 -25.54 5.91
N ARG A 565 -2.67 -25.65 7.23
CA ARG A 565 -2.27 -24.52 8.08
C ARG A 565 -0.94 -23.91 7.60
N ARG A 566 0.04 -24.76 7.28
CA ARG A 566 1.35 -24.35 6.74
C ARG A 566 1.23 -23.75 5.33
N GLY A 567 0.46 -24.39 4.45
CA GLY A 567 0.30 -23.95 3.06
C GLY A 567 -0.46 -22.62 2.94
N ILE A 568 -1.47 -22.41 3.78
CA ILE A 568 -2.20 -21.14 3.89
C ILE A 568 -1.29 -20.04 4.45
N GLY A 569 -0.54 -20.32 5.51
CA GLY A 569 0.46 -19.38 6.06
C GLY A 569 1.42 -18.87 4.97
N LEU A 570 2.13 -19.80 4.31
CA LEU A 570 3.04 -19.46 3.20
C LEU A 570 2.39 -18.68 2.06
N LEU A 571 1.11 -18.92 1.74
CA LEU A 571 0.43 -18.22 0.65
C LEU A 571 0.03 -16.78 1.03
N ILE A 572 -0.38 -16.58 2.29
CA ILE A 572 -0.88 -15.28 2.78
C ILE A 572 0.27 -14.39 3.27
N GLU A 573 1.29 -14.96 3.91
CA GLU A 573 2.44 -14.23 4.44
C GLU A 573 3.42 -13.85 3.32
N GLU A 574 3.75 -14.78 2.43
CA GLU A 574 4.74 -14.57 1.35
C GLU A 574 4.09 -14.04 0.06
N THR A 575 3.65 -12.77 0.10
CA THR A 575 3.02 -12.08 -1.04
C THR A 575 4.03 -11.68 -2.12
N SER A 576 3.57 -11.56 -3.37
CA SER A 576 4.34 -11.02 -4.51
C SER A 576 4.57 -9.50 -4.47
N GLY A 577 4.05 -8.79 -3.47
CA GLY A 577 4.01 -7.33 -3.48
C GLY A 577 2.92 -6.72 -4.39
N ASN A 578 2.05 -7.52 -5.01
CA ASN A 578 1.01 -7.02 -5.92
C ASN A 578 -0.31 -7.80 -5.80
N TYR A 579 -1.34 -7.17 -5.24
CA TYR A 579 -2.68 -7.77 -5.10
C TYR A 579 -3.26 -8.34 -6.41
N ARG A 580 -2.98 -7.75 -7.57
CA ARG A 580 -3.46 -8.26 -8.88
C ARG A 580 -2.78 -9.56 -9.31
N ILE A 581 -1.63 -9.89 -8.72
CA ILE A 581 -0.96 -11.18 -8.88
C ILE A 581 -1.50 -12.17 -7.83
N GLU A 582 -1.84 -11.72 -6.62
CA GLU A 582 -2.43 -12.56 -5.57
C GLU A 582 -3.86 -13.02 -5.85
N GLU A 583 -4.68 -12.16 -6.44
CA GLU A 583 -6.13 -12.32 -6.58
C GLU A 583 -6.56 -13.72 -7.10
N PRO A 584 -6.00 -14.28 -8.20
CA PRO A 584 -6.35 -15.62 -8.67
C PRO A 584 -5.95 -16.77 -7.72
N PHE A 585 -4.93 -16.58 -6.89
CA PHE A 585 -4.48 -17.58 -5.91
C PHE A 585 -5.36 -17.56 -4.66
N LEU A 586 -5.84 -16.37 -4.26
CA LEU A 586 -6.84 -16.20 -3.21
C LEU A 586 -8.19 -16.79 -3.64
N GLU A 587 -8.65 -16.51 -4.87
CA GLU A 587 -9.84 -17.14 -5.46
C GLU A 587 -9.77 -18.67 -5.37
N ARG A 588 -8.67 -19.28 -5.83
CA ARG A 588 -8.48 -20.73 -5.77
C ARG A 588 -8.36 -21.27 -4.34
N LEU A 589 -7.79 -20.50 -3.41
CA LEU A 589 -7.78 -20.83 -1.98
C LEU A 589 -9.22 -20.91 -1.42
N TYR A 590 -10.07 -19.92 -1.73
CA TYR A 590 -11.46 -19.91 -1.27
C TYR A 590 -12.23 -21.12 -1.80
N GLU A 591 -12.06 -21.50 -3.07
CA GLU A 591 -12.68 -22.70 -3.65
C GLU A 591 -12.28 -23.98 -2.90
N ILE A 592 -10.99 -24.17 -2.59
CA ILE A 592 -10.50 -25.37 -1.89
C ILE A 592 -11.00 -25.42 -0.44
N VAL A 593 -11.08 -24.27 0.22
CA VAL A 593 -11.68 -24.18 1.57
C VAL A 593 -13.19 -24.38 1.53
N ALA A 594 -13.88 -23.95 0.46
CA ALA A 594 -15.31 -24.21 0.25
C ALA A 594 -15.60 -25.71 0.06
N ASP A 595 -14.85 -26.40 -0.80
CA ASP A 595 -14.95 -27.85 -1.01
C ASP A 595 -14.78 -28.61 0.32
N ARG A 596 -13.81 -28.20 1.15
CA ARG A 596 -13.63 -28.76 2.50
C ARG A 596 -14.76 -28.42 3.46
N ALA A 597 -15.28 -27.19 3.41
CA ALA A 597 -16.42 -26.79 4.23
C ALA A 597 -17.67 -27.63 3.92
N TYR A 598 -17.91 -28.05 2.68
CA TYR A 598 -19.01 -28.97 2.35
C TYR A 598 -18.81 -30.40 2.89
N ILE A 599 -17.56 -30.84 3.11
CA ILE A 599 -17.23 -32.17 3.66
C ILE A 599 -17.22 -32.15 5.20
N SER A 600 -16.58 -31.15 5.80
CA SER A 600 -16.41 -31.00 7.25
C SER A 600 -16.50 -29.51 7.63
N PRO A 601 -17.71 -28.96 7.79
CA PRO A 601 -17.91 -27.55 8.11
C PRO A 601 -17.16 -27.11 9.38
N GLY A 602 -17.31 -27.84 10.48
CA GLY A 602 -16.71 -27.50 11.78
C GLY A 602 -15.21 -27.75 11.87
N GLY A 603 -14.68 -28.73 11.13
CA GLY A 603 -13.22 -28.92 11.01
C GLY A 603 -12.57 -27.80 10.20
N THR A 604 -13.23 -27.38 9.12
CA THR A 604 -12.77 -26.28 8.27
C THR A 604 -12.83 -24.94 9.01
N ALA A 605 -13.89 -24.69 9.81
CA ALA A 605 -13.97 -23.53 10.68
C ALA A 605 -12.79 -23.44 11.66
N ARG A 606 -12.35 -24.59 12.22
CA ARG A 606 -11.21 -24.65 13.14
C ARG A 606 -9.89 -24.36 12.43
N LEU A 607 -9.67 -25.00 11.27
CA LEU A 607 -8.51 -24.72 10.43
C LEU A 607 -8.40 -23.21 10.13
N VAL A 608 -9.49 -22.59 9.69
CA VAL A 608 -9.54 -21.15 9.40
C VAL A 608 -9.20 -20.31 10.64
N SER A 609 -9.71 -20.68 11.82
CA SER A 609 -9.43 -19.95 13.09
C SER A 609 -7.99 -20.06 13.60
N GLU A 610 -7.20 -20.99 13.04
CA GLU A 610 -5.81 -21.24 13.41
C GLU A 610 -4.83 -20.75 12.30
N THR A 611 -5.31 -19.85 11.42
CA THR A 611 -4.56 -19.28 10.28
C THR A 611 -4.94 -17.81 10.07
N SER A 612 -4.08 -17.05 9.39
CA SER A 612 -4.34 -15.69 8.90
C SER A 612 -5.31 -15.64 7.70
N PHE A 613 -6.28 -16.55 7.63
CA PHE A 613 -7.11 -16.75 6.45
C PHE A 613 -8.11 -15.59 6.23
N PRO A 614 -8.15 -14.98 5.02
CA PRO A 614 -8.98 -13.80 4.74
C PRO A 614 -10.49 -14.11 4.65
N LEU A 615 -11.16 -14.08 5.81
CA LEU A 615 -12.58 -14.43 5.96
C LEU A 615 -13.53 -13.55 5.13
N GLU A 616 -13.25 -12.25 4.93
CA GLU A 616 -14.07 -11.40 4.05
C GLU A 616 -14.12 -11.94 2.62
N GLY A 617 -12.96 -12.30 2.06
CA GLY A 617 -12.87 -12.81 0.69
C GLY A 617 -13.58 -14.15 0.53
N MET A 618 -13.55 -15.01 1.54
CA MET A 618 -14.30 -16.27 1.59
C MET A 618 -15.82 -16.04 1.57
N ILE A 619 -16.34 -15.07 2.35
CA ILE A 619 -17.78 -14.76 2.36
C ILE A 619 -18.22 -14.18 1.00
N LEU A 620 -17.39 -13.35 0.36
CA LEU A 620 -17.71 -12.75 -0.93
C LEU A 620 -17.67 -13.76 -2.09
N ASN A 621 -16.65 -14.62 -2.14
CA ASN A 621 -16.46 -15.55 -3.26
C ASN A 621 -17.21 -16.88 -3.08
N GLN A 622 -17.43 -17.32 -1.84
CA GLN A 622 -17.99 -18.64 -1.51
C GLN A 622 -19.05 -18.54 -0.38
N PRO A 623 -20.10 -17.72 -0.54
CA PRO A 623 -21.04 -17.39 0.53
C PRO A 623 -21.72 -18.60 1.17
N GLU A 624 -22.20 -19.56 0.37
CA GLU A 624 -22.88 -20.77 0.89
C GLU A 624 -21.96 -21.62 1.77
N ALA A 625 -20.71 -21.82 1.35
CA ALA A 625 -19.71 -22.55 2.11
C ALA A 625 -19.25 -21.79 3.37
N ALA A 626 -19.10 -20.46 3.28
CA ALA A 626 -18.80 -19.61 4.43
C ALA A 626 -19.90 -19.69 5.50
N VAL A 627 -21.17 -19.62 5.08
CA VAL A 627 -22.34 -19.78 5.97
C VAL A 627 -22.40 -21.19 6.56
N ALA A 628 -22.14 -22.25 5.78
CA ALA A 628 -22.10 -23.62 6.28
C ALA A 628 -21.00 -23.81 7.35
N MET A 629 -19.81 -23.28 7.11
CA MET A 629 -18.67 -23.28 8.04
C MET A 629 -19.00 -22.53 9.34
N LEU A 630 -19.50 -21.29 9.22
CA LEU A 630 -19.81 -20.43 10.36
C LEU A 630 -21.08 -20.83 11.13
N SER A 631 -21.96 -21.64 10.53
CA SER A 631 -23.13 -22.22 11.21
C SER A 631 -22.82 -23.53 11.95
N ALA A 632 -21.66 -24.14 11.70
CA ALA A 632 -21.29 -25.45 12.24
C ALA A 632 -20.96 -25.41 13.74
N ASP A 633 -20.33 -24.34 14.19
CA ASP A 633 -20.00 -24.09 15.60
C ASP A 633 -20.17 -22.60 15.89
N SER A 634 -21.24 -22.26 16.61
CA SER A 634 -21.56 -20.86 16.94
C SER A 634 -20.52 -20.20 17.84
N ALA A 635 -19.83 -20.94 18.72
CA ALA A 635 -18.83 -20.34 19.60
C ALA A 635 -17.56 -19.97 18.81
N LEU A 636 -17.17 -20.86 17.89
CA LEU A 636 -16.06 -20.65 16.98
C LEU A 636 -16.35 -19.55 15.95
N SER A 637 -17.58 -19.49 15.44
CA SER A 637 -18.08 -18.43 14.55
C SER A 637 -17.95 -17.05 15.19
N ILE A 638 -18.41 -16.89 16.44
CA ILE A 638 -18.23 -15.65 17.21
C ILE A 638 -16.76 -15.33 17.45
N ALA A 639 -15.93 -16.33 17.74
CA ALA A 639 -14.49 -16.14 17.91
C ALA A 639 -13.80 -15.68 16.61
N LEU A 640 -14.18 -16.25 15.46
CA LEU A 640 -13.70 -15.87 14.13
C LEU A 640 -14.07 -14.44 13.75
N VAL A 641 -15.35 -14.07 13.88
CA VAL A 641 -15.81 -12.71 13.53
C VAL A 641 -15.24 -11.66 14.49
N LYS A 642 -15.06 -12.00 15.77
CA LYS A 642 -14.42 -11.11 16.76
C LYS A 642 -12.90 -11.00 16.56
N GLY A 643 -12.25 -12.07 16.12
CA GLY A 643 -10.82 -12.17 15.89
C GLY A 643 -10.37 -11.82 14.47
N SER A 644 -11.28 -11.35 13.62
CA SER A 644 -10.94 -10.86 12.29
C SER A 644 -10.10 -9.60 12.39
N ASP A 645 -9.21 -9.39 11.41
CA ASP A 645 -8.29 -8.26 11.42
C ASP A 645 -9.05 -6.92 11.49
N PRO A 646 -8.90 -6.12 12.57
CA PRO A 646 -9.69 -4.91 12.77
C PRO A 646 -9.37 -3.78 11.78
N LEU A 647 -8.25 -3.86 11.05
CA LEU A 647 -7.86 -2.88 10.06
C LEU A 647 -8.40 -3.25 8.66
N ILE A 648 -8.20 -4.50 8.26
CA ILE A 648 -8.59 -4.97 6.92
C ILE A 648 -10.07 -5.32 6.88
N ALA A 649 -10.52 -6.18 7.80
CA ALA A 649 -11.84 -6.76 7.81
C ALA A 649 -12.45 -6.75 9.24
N PRO A 650 -12.77 -5.56 9.80
CA PRO A 650 -13.28 -5.45 11.16
C PRO A 650 -14.57 -6.24 11.39
N PRO A 651 -14.90 -6.62 12.64
CA PRO A 651 -16.05 -7.47 12.95
C PRO A 651 -17.38 -6.98 12.33
N ALA A 652 -17.64 -5.67 12.36
CA ALA A 652 -18.82 -5.06 11.74
C ALA A 652 -18.87 -5.25 10.20
N ARG A 653 -17.70 -5.25 9.54
CA ARG A 653 -17.56 -5.51 8.10
C ARG A 653 -17.79 -6.97 7.75
N ILE A 654 -17.28 -7.90 8.57
CA ILE A 654 -17.57 -9.32 8.41
C ILE A 654 -19.06 -9.59 8.59
N VAL A 655 -19.70 -9.03 9.62
CA VAL A 655 -21.16 -9.13 9.78
C VAL A 655 -21.90 -8.53 8.58
N TYR A 656 -21.47 -7.38 8.07
CA TYR A 656 -22.04 -6.76 6.87
C TYR A 656 -21.97 -7.66 5.63
N ARG A 657 -20.84 -8.35 5.38
CA ARG A 657 -20.79 -9.35 4.31
C ARG A 657 -21.70 -10.55 4.57
N LEU A 658 -21.85 -10.95 5.84
CA LEU A 658 -22.79 -12.01 6.22
C LEU A 658 -24.26 -11.60 6.08
N ILE A 659 -24.62 -10.30 6.15
CA ILE A 659 -26.00 -9.86 5.85
C ILE A 659 -26.39 -10.28 4.43
N ALA A 660 -25.51 -10.05 3.45
CA ALA A 660 -25.76 -10.44 2.06
C ALA A 660 -25.84 -11.97 1.87
N ALA A 661 -25.04 -12.74 2.61
CA ALA A 661 -24.93 -14.20 2.49
C ALA A 661 -25.99 -15.00 3.28
N ASP A 662 -26.11 -14.75 4.60
CA ASP A 662 -27.18 -15.27 5.47
C ASP A 662 -27.55 -14.23 6.56
N PRO A 663 -28.67 -13.49 6.34
CA PRO A 663 -29.15 -12.50 7.30
C PRO A 663 -29.47 -13.05 8.69
N GLY A 664 -29.82 -14.33 8.80
CA GLY A 664 -30.19 -14.99 10.05
C GLY A 664 -28.98 -15.33 10.91
N LEU A 665 -27.88 -15.74 10.28
CA LEU A 665 -26.57 -15.93 10.90
C LEU A 665 -25.98 -14.58 11.33
N ALA A 666 -26.01 -13.56 10.46
CA ALA A 666 -25.60 -12.20 10.80
C ALA A 666 -26.37 -11.66 12.02
N ALA A 667 -27.70 -11.83 12.05
CA ALA A 667 -28.53 -11.47 13.21
C ALA A 667 -28.15 -12.26 14.47
N THR A 668 -27.82 -13.55 14.34
CA THR A 668 -27.37 -14.39 15.47
C THR A 668 -26.07 -13.83 16.07
N ILE A 669 -25.11 -13.43 15.24
CA ILE A 669 -23.82 -12.90 15.66
C ILE A 669 -23.99 -11.57 16.42
N VAL A 670 -24.77 -10.63 15.88
CA VAL A 670 -25.06 -9.33 16.52
C VAL A 670 -25.76 -9.51 17.87
N ILE A 671 -26.72 -10.44 17.95
CA ILE A 671 -27.40 -10.80 19.21
C ILE A 671 -26.41 -11.34 20.24
N THR A 672 -25.52 -12.25 19.85
CA THR A 672 -24.51 -12.81 20.76
C THR A 672 -23.50 -11.77 21.23
N PHE A 673 -23.08 -10.83 20.36
CA PHE A 673 -22.22 -9.72 20.77
C PHE A 673 -22.87 -8.88 21.89
N ASP A 674 -24.16 -8.53 21.79
CA ASP A 674 -24.86 -7.80 22.86
C ASP A 674 -24.95 -8.63 24.16
N GLN A 675 -25.24 -9.93 24.05
CA GLN A 675 -25.34 -10.86 25.19
C GLN A 675 -24.00 -11.07 25.91
N ASP A 676 -22.89 -11.12 25.18
CA ASP A 676 -21.52 -11.20 25.70
C ASP A 676 -20.99 -9.84 26.21
N GLY A 677 -21.84 -8.81 26.28
CA GLY A 677 -21.46 -7.47 26.73
C GLY A 677 -20.58 -6.71 25.74
N ARG A 678 -20.46 -7.17 24.48
CA ARG A 678 -19.79 -6.48 23.36
C ARG A 678 -20.76 -5.54 22.65
N ARG A 679 -21.41 -4.69 23.44
CA ARG A 679 -22.46 -3.74 23.01
C ARG A 679 -22.02 -2.87 21.83
N GLU A 680 -20.79 -2.35 21.85
CA GLU A 680 -20.26 -1.50 20.77
C GLU A 680 -20.17 -2.26 19.43
N MET A 681 -19.65 -3.50 19.41
CA MET A 681 -19.61 -4.33 18.19
C MET A 681 -21.01 -4.59 17.62
N ALA A 682 -22.00 -4.81 18.48
CA ALA A 682 -23.39 -4.99 18.06
C ALA A 682 -23.98 -3.70 17.44
N ILE A 683 -23.67 -2.54 18.03
CA ILE A 683 -24.08 -1.22 17.51
C ILE A 683 -23.41 -0.92 16.17
N GLU A 684 -22.09 -1.10 16.06
CA GLU A 684 -21.37 -0.82 14.81
C GLU A 684 -21.80 -1.74 13.67
N ALA A 685 -22.05 -3.02 13.94
CA ALA A 685 -22.58 -3.96 12.95
C ALA A 685 -23.99 -3.56 12.45
N LEU A 686 -24.85 -3.00 13.31
CA LEU A 686 -26.16 -2.47 12.92
C LEU A 686 -26.08 -1.18 12.09
N ALA A 687 -25.03 -0.38 12.30
CA ALA A 687 -24.80 0.88 11.62
C ALA A 687 -23.99 0.72 10.31
N TYR A 688 -23.30 -0.42 10.12
CA TYR A 688 -22.36 -0.61 9.02
C TYR A 688 -22.99 -0.55 7.62
N LEU A 689 -24.30 -0.82 7.51
CA LEU A 689 -25.10 -0.73 6.28
C LEU A 689 -25.56 0.69 5.93
N ALA A 690 -25.18 1.73 6.68
CA ALA A 690 -25.78 3.07 6.60
C ALA A 690 -25.95 3.65 5.20
N TYR A 691 -24.99 3.45 4.29
CA TYR A 691 -24.99 4.05 2.95
C TYR A 691 -25.56 3.12 1.86
N ASP A 692 -26.07 1.93 2.18
CA ASP A 692 -26.36 0.90 1.17
C ASP A 692 -27.45 1.29 0.17
N LYS A 693 -28.48 2.03 0.60
CA LYS A 693 -29.46 2.60 -0.34
C LYS A 693 -28.79 3.55 -1.33
N ALA A 694 -28.06 4.56 -0.84
CA ALA A 694 -27.40 5.56 -1.68
C ALA A 694 -26.34 4.94 -2.60
N ARG A 695 -25.57 3.95 -2.11
CA ARG A 695 -24.52 3.27 -2.87
C ARG A 695 -25.07 2.31 -3.92
N SER A 696 -26.16 1.60 -3.65
CA SER A 696 -26.80 0.72 -4.66
C SER A 696 -27.53 1.50 -5.75
N GLU A 697 -28.14 2.65 -5.43
CA GLU A 697 -28.70 3.58 -6.43
C GLU A 697 -27.59 4.17 -7.34
N LYS A 698 -26.41 4.45 -6.77
CA LYS A 698 -25.27 5.10 -7.43
C LYS A 698 -24.37 4.14 -8.22
N TYR A 699 -24.17 2.93 -7.71
CA TYR A 699 -23.33 1.89 -8.31
C TYR A 699 -24.09 0.54 -8.32
N PRO A 700 -24.96 0.31 -9.31
CA PRO A 700 -25.84 -0.88 -9.34
C PRO A 700 -25.12 -2.24 -9.49
N GLN A 701 -23.79 -2.24 -9.69
CA GLN A 701 -22.98 -3.46 -9.78
C GLN A 701 -22.36 -3.88 -8.43
N LEU A 702 -22.45 -3.04 -7.39
CA LEU A 702 -22.01 -3.42 -6.05
C LEU A 702 -22.88 -4.57 -5.49
N PRO A 703 -22.32 -5.53 -4.74
CA PRO A 703 -23.06 -6.63 -4.12
C PRO A 703 -23.82 -6.17 -2.86
N ILE A 704 -24.78 -5.25 -3.05
CA ILE A 704 -25.64 -4.66 -2.02
C ILE A 704 -27.08 -5.17 -2.22
N SER A 705 -27.79 -5.48 -1.13
CA SER A 705 -29.18 -5.92 -1.21
C SER A 705 -30.04 -5.45 -0.04
N LEU A 706 -30.82 -4.39 -0.29
CA LEU A 706 -31.81 -3.85 0.65
C LEU A 706 -32.84 -4.91 1.11
N THR A 707 -33.07 -5.96 0.31
CA THR A 707 -33.89 -7.11 0.68
C THR A 707 -33.23 -7.97 1.77
N GLN A 708 -31.91 -8.17 1.69
CA GLN A 708 -31.15 -8.89 2.71
C GLN A 708 -30.97 -8.04 3.98
N ASP A 709 -30.77 -6.73 3.85
CA ASP A 709 -30.81 -5.79 4.99
C ASP A 709 -32.15 -5.88 5.71
N GLY A 710 -33.25 -5.88 4.95
CA GLY A 710 -34.60 -6.11 5.48
C GLY A 710 -34.71 -7.45 6.22
N ALA A 711 -34.27 -8.55 5.61
CA ALA A 711 -34.30 -9.88 6.21
C ALA A 711 -33.45 -9.99 7.49
N PHE A 712 -32.33 -9.26 7.58
CA PHE A 712 -31.49 -9.16 8.77
C PHE A 712 -32.22 -8.41 9.89
N LEU A 713 -32.76 -7.22 9.60
CA LEU A 713 -33.54 -6.43 10.55
C LEU A 713 -34.80 -7.19 11.04
N ASN A 714 -35.47 -7.95 10.15
CA ASN A 714 -36.58 -8.81 10.52
C ASN A 714 -36.14 -9.98 11.40
N SER A 715 -34.99 -10.61 11.11
CA SER A 715 -34.43 -11.69 11.93
C SER A 715 -34.10 -11.22 13.36
N LEU A 716 -33.61 -9.99 13.51
CA LEU A 716 -33.41 -9.35 14.82
C LEU A 716 -34.76 -9.08 15.53
N LEU A 717 -35.72 -8.52 14.80
CA LEU A 717 -37.06 -8.21 15.31
C LEU A 717 -37.81 -9.47 15.80
N GLU A 718 -37.74 -10.59 15.06
CA GLU A 718 -38.37 -11.85 15.43
C GLU A 718 -37.73 -12.51 16.67
N ARG A 719 -36.40 -12.36 16.83
CA ARG A 719 -35.63 -13.05 17.88
C ARG A 719 -35.53 -12.26 19.19
N GLN A 720 -35.48 -10.92 19.13
CA GLN A 720 -35.32 -10.05 20.32
C GLN A 720 -36.51 -9.10 20.55
N GLY A 721 -37.39 -8.92 19.56
CA GLY A 721 -38.55 -8.04 19.67
C GLY A 721 -38.27 -6.56 19.43
N GLU A 722 -39.35 -5.80 19.23
CA GLU A 722 -39.31 -4.38 18.86
C GLU A 722 -38.58 -3.51 19.90
N ALA A 723 -38.73 -3.83 21.19
CA ALA A 723 -38.13 -3.06 22.27
C ALA A 723 -36.59 -3.13 22.27
N TRP A 724 -36.03 -4.32 22.06
CA TRP A 724 -34.57 -4.49 21.97
C TRP A 724 -34.02 -3.79 20.74
N LEU A 725 -34.64 -3.99 19.57
CA LEU A 725 -34.14 -3.38 18.33
C LEU A 725 -34.24 -1.86 18.36
N ARG A 726 -35.32 -1.29 18.92
CA ARG A 726 -35.44 0.15 19.16
C ARG A 726 -34.31 0.68 20.06
N THR A 727 -34.00 -0.03 21.14
CA THR A 727 -32.88 0.34 22.01
C THR A 727 -31.55 0.33 21.24
N LYS A 728 -31.25 -0.72 20.48
CA LYS A 728 -29.98 -0.83 19.74
C LYS A 728 -29.84 0.17 18.59
N VAL A 729 -30.92 0.46 17.85
CA VAL A 729 -30.91 1.50 16.80
C VAL A 729 -30.78 2.89 17.41
N GLY A 730 -31.43 3.17 18.55
CA GLY A 730 -31.22 4.43 19.29
C GLY A 730 -29.77 4.59 19.77
N GLU A 731 -29.18 3.53 20.31
CA GLU A 731 -27.75 3.52 20.70
C GLU A 731 -26.81 3.77 19.51
N ALA A 732 -27.16 3.29 18.30
CA ALA A 732 -26.43 3.61 17.08
C ALA A 732 -26.59 5.07 16.65
N VAL A 733 -27.81 5.63 16.74
CA VAL A 733 -28.05 7.04 16.45
C VAL A 733 -27.27 7.94 17.41
N ASP A 734 -27.28 7.65 18.71
CA ASP A 734 -26.51 8.40 19.71
C ASP A 734 -25.00 8.38 19.40
N LEU A 735 -24.43 7.17 19.20
CA LEU A 735 -23.01 6.99 18.89
C LEU A 735 -22.58 7.75 17.64
N TYR A 736 -23.33 7.61 16.55
CA TYR A 736 -22.95 8.26 15.28
C TYR A 736 -23.32 9.76 15.25
N SER A 737 -24.23 10.23 16.11
CA SER A 737 -24.43 11.67 16.35
C SER A 737 -23.20 12.30 17.03
N GLU A 738 -22.63 11.61 18.03
CA GLU A 738 -21.39 12.03 18.68
C GLU A 738 -20.21 11.99 17.69
N ARG A 739 -19.99 10.88 16.98
CA ARG A 739 -18.93 10.75 15.96
C ARG A 739 -19.05 11.78 14.83
N ALA A 740 -20.27 12.09 14.35
CA ALA A 740 -20.49 13.12 13.35
C ALA A 740 -20.18 14.53 13.90
N SER A 741 -20.57 14.80 15.15
CA SER A 741 -20.26 16.07 15.84
C SER A 741 -18.76 16.27 16.11
N ALA A 742 -18.02 15.17 16.33
CA ALA A 742 -16.57 15.16 16.43
C ALA A 742 -15.84 15.26 15.08
N GLY A 743 -16.56 15.12 13.96
CA GLY A 743 -15.99 15.11 12.60
C GLY A 743 -15.25 13.80 12.26
N GLU A 744 -15.59 12.71 12.93
CA GLU A 744 -15.04 11.37 12.68
C GLU A 744 -15.74 10.70 11.50
N VAL A 745 -17.05 10.89 11.34
CA VAL A 745 -17.85 10.45 10.19
C VAL A 745 -18.44 11.64 9.44
N ALA A 746 -18.96 11.41 8.23
CA ALA A 746 -19.62 12.46 7.46
C ALA A 746 -20.90 12.98 8.16
N PRO A 747 -21.22 14.29 8.09
CA PRO A 747 -22.41 14.86 8.74
C PRO A 747 -23.75 14.29 8.24
N ASP A 748 -23.77 13.69 7.05
CA ASP A 748 -24.93 13.04 6.41
C ASP A 748 -25.18 11.59 6.88
N PHE A 749 -24.30 11.03 7.73
CA PHE A 749 -24.37 9.63 8.15
C PHE A 749 -25.76 9.21 8.66
N LEU A 750 -26.34 10.01 9.56
CA LEU A 750 -27.64 9.70 10.17
C LEU A 750 -28.80 9.84 9.18
N GLU A 751 -28.68 10.70 8.16
CA GLU A 751 -29.66 10.82 7.09
C GLU A 751 -29.64 9.54 6.26
N HIS A 752 -28.47 9.15 5.75
CA HIS A 752 -28.32 7.91 4.97
C HIS A 752 -28.70 6.67 5.77
N TYR A 753 -28.31 6.56 7.04
CA TYR A 753 -28.70 5.43 7.89
C TYR A 753 -30.22 5.33 8.04
N ARG A 754 -30.92 6.45 8.29
CA ARG A 754 -32.39 6.49 8.35
C ARG A 754 -33.02 6.07 7.03
N GLU A 755 -32.47 6.55 5.91
CA GLU A 755 -32.97 6.20 4.57
C GLU A 755 -32.81 4.71 4.25
N THR A 756 -31.63 4.13 4.53
CA THR A 756 -31.36 2.72 4.28
C THR A 756 -32.24 1.83 5.16
N LEU A 757 -32.37 2.14 6.46
CA LEU A 757 -33.30 1.41 7.34
C LEU A 757 -34.75 1.48 6.82
N GLY A 758 -35.17 2.63 6.28
CA GLY A 758 -36.49 2.80 5.66
C GLY A 758 -36.67 1.95 4.40
N ALA A 759 -35.69 1.98 3.49
CA ALA A 759 -35.72 1.20 2.25
C ALA A 759 -35.66 -0.32 2.51
N ALA A 760 -34.86 -0.75 3.48
CA ALA A 760 -34.83 -2.12 3.97
C ALA A 760 -36.18 -2.55 4.58
N ALA A 761 -36.80 -1.71 5.41
CA ALA A 761 -38.13 -1.95 5.96
C ALA A 761 -39.23 -2.03 4.89
N ASP A 762 -39.07 -1.33 3.77
CA ASP A 762 -40.01 -1.36 2.65
C ASP A 762 -40.04 -2.71 1.90
N THR A 763 -38.99 -3.53 2.03
CA THR A 763 -38.93 -4.91 1.49
C THR A 763 -39.72 -5.94 2.31
N LEU A 764 -40.12 -5.58 3.54
CA LEU A 764 -40.75 -6.49 4.50
C LEU A 764 -42.25 -6.66 4.30
N ASN A 765 -42.80 -7.74 4.89
CA ASN A 765 -44.24 -7.90 5.00
C ASN A 765 -44.89 -6.76 5.82
N LEU A 766 -46.18 -6.50 5.61
CA LEU A 766 -46.89 -5.36 6.18
C LEU A 766 -46.80 -5.25 7.72
N GLN A 767 -46.74 -6.37 8.44
CA GLN A 767 -46.63 -6.37 9.90
C GLN A 767 -45.21 -5.96 10.33
N ALA A 768 -44.20 -6.66 9.82
CA ALA A 768 -42.80 -6.39 10.14
C ALA A 768 -42.37 -4.97 9.71
N LYS A 769 -42.80 -4.52 8.53
CA LYS A 769 -42.66 -3.13 8.06
C LYS A 769 -43.27 -2.10 9.01
N GLY A 770 -44.47 -2.40 9.56
CA GLY A 770 -45.12 -1.54 10.55
C GLY A 770 -44.32 -1.41 11.85
N GLN A 771 -43.79 -2.53 12.34
CA GLN A 771 -42.92 -2.57 13.53
C GLN A 771 -41.57 -1.88 13.27
N MET A 772 -40.95 -2.09 12.11
CA MET A 772 -39.69 -1.44 11.75
C MET A 772 -39.86 0.08 11.58
N THR A 773 -40.95 0.53 10.97
CA THR A 773 -41.31 1.96 10.92
C THR A 773 -41.48 2.56 12.32
N SER A 774 -42.01 1.79 13.29
CA SER A 774 -42.13 2.19 14.69
C SER A 774 -40.75 2.31 15.38
N VAL A 775 -39.86 1.34 15.15
CA VAL A 775 -38.45 1.35 15.59
C VAL A 775 -37.72 2.59 15.06
N ILE A 776 -37.71 2.79 13.74
CA ILE A 776 -37.01 3.90 13.08
C ILE A 776 -37.54 5.24 13.58
N ARG A 777 -38.86 5.42 13.68
CA ARG A 777 -39.44 6.66 14.20
C ARG A 777 -38.95 6.93 15.63
N ALA A 778 -39.03 5.95 16.52
CA ALA A 778 -38.70 6.12 17.93
C ALA A 778 -37.19 6.20 18.23
N ALA A 779 -36.31 6.04 17.23
CA ALA A 779 -34.86 6.19 17.35
C ALA A 779 -34.32 7.49 16.73
N PHE A 780 -35.11 8.17 15.88
CA PHE A 780 -34.71 9.39 15.14
C PHE A 780 -35.60 10.62 15.42
N ASP A 781 -36.66 10.48 16.23
CA ASP A 781 -37.56 11.55 16.69
C ASP A 781 -37.37 11.81 18.20
#